data_AF-V2YFM5-F1
#
_entry.id   AF-V2YFM5-F1
#
_cell.length_a   1.000
_cell.length_b   1.000
_cell.length_c   1.000
_cell.angle_alpha   90.00
_cell.angle_beta   90.00
_cell.angle_gamma   90.00
#
_symmetry.space_group_name_H-M   'P 1'
#
loop_
_entity.id
_entity.type
_entity.pdbx_description
1 polymer ?
#
loop_
_entity_poly.entity_id
_entity_poly.type
_entity_poly.pdbx_seq_one_letter_code
_entity_poly.pdbx_strand_id
1 'polypeptide(L)'
;MLNLNKKHSFYLICNVILLFGLMAFLALPVQAAAYSDLDGHWAQDRIERWSDSGILSGYDDGTFGPDNPISRAELSSILYRLMSLQPIDHNSQYSDLSSDQWYYHSLSTMHTLGIALNTGDHIYPNQALTREEAVYMIAKAFFIGEDKVDRSALESISDGAQIEDRFSNRVGKMIEESYISGYPDGSFGPNKSITRAEVITIIDQIVDLYISKPGTYSIDKGKTALVTCGDVILTGGGDHSTVYLMGKATEGSVTLRGTDFCIYSAGQTAPQWKTEGSASASLQSSIELSTVNLPDTRFSGGTGQLASPYVISTPEQLRILGYPTIYETDAYYCLDRDIDLGELTAPIGSRNANSAMVWLDGAGHTITYNMAHSTRGPNYGLFQQWFGECSNLVLVGTVNVTFVPDGGSLKPSVHQLAYGGWAGQQYGGAYRNVQCNIDITVNGGDCFHMPVGGLTGTSSGVLFENCTAAGQITTSFEVVGSSITWANTGGLSGDSYLDTWTGCIASGTVQSNSSGAGLSVSELTAGGLAGRAKDASVSNCIFSGTVNSSSTDAEAQIGAGGLVGNGYDNMLFFNCGASGTASAQGGNHSNAGGLAAFLSFTYKADHFLPPDPASDDFEDKVAVIQNCWSTAALSASGSSFQSDCGGLAGQLSPAIIRTSWAKPTVTIKGPTYQNIGGITGSCYYNSIIEDCWANAQGCSVEGSLRTGGIVARVSDGMIANCYTLGTEKLSPKNAIAFADWNDGTISSCADLGRASQSERNQFYRSCGWDFSKIWDKNQTYPTLRDCDTANQLAAQS
;
A
#
# COMPACT_ATOMS: atom_id res chain seq x y z
N MET A 1 -25.83 32.12 82.52
CA MET A 1 -24.70 31.20 82.63
C MET A 1 -23.63 31.65 81.65
N LEU A 2 -22.68 32.44 82.16
CA LEU A 2 -21.50 32.95 81.46
C LEU A 2 -20.30 32.34 82.18
N ASN A 3 -19.53 31.50 81.50
CA ASN A 3 -18.12 31.24 81.82
C ASN A 3 -17.47 30.45 80.69
N LEU A 4 -17.22 31.11 79.56
CA LEU A 4 -16.17 30.67 78.63
C LEU A 4 -14.87 31.40 79.01
N ASN A 5 -13.87 30.59 79.33
CA ASN A 5 -12.59 30.96 79.91
C ASN A 5 -11.83 32.01 79.09
N LYS A 6 -11.56 33.18 79.67
CA LYS A 6 -10.71 34.25 79.11
C LYS A 6 -9.31 33.77 78.65
N LYS A 7 -8.84 32.63 79.13
CA LYS A 7 -7.55 32.05 78.70
C LYS A 7 -7.58 31.51 77.27
N HIS A 8 -8.68 30.96 76.76
CA HIS A 8 -8.72 30.38 75.40
C HIS A 8 -8.85 31.44 74.29
N SER A 9 -9.57 32.55 74.52
CA SER A 9 -9.59 33.68 73.57
C SER A 9 -8.22 34.34 73.42
N PHE A 10 -7.40 34.39 74.48
CA PHE A 10 -6.08 35.02 74.41
C PHE A 10 -5.08 34.18 73.59
N TYR A 11 -5.11 32.85 73.71
CA TYR A 11 -4.28 31.96 72.89
C TYR A 11 -4.72 31.91 71.43
N LEU A 12 -6.02 32.02 71.13
CA LEU A 12 -6.51 32.05 69.75
C LEU A 12 -6.12 33.37 69.04
N ILE A 13 -6.23 34.50 69.74
CA ILE A 13 -5.82 35.82 69.21
C ILE A 13 -4.30 35.89 69.04
N CYS A 14 -3.50 35.37 69.98
CA CYS A 14 -2.03 35.30 69.81
C CYS A 14 -1.60 34.38 68.66
N ASN A 15 -2.26 33.24 68.42
CA ASN A 15 -1.92 32.36 67.31
C ASN A 15 -2.33 32.94 65.95
N VAL A 16 -3.44 33.66 65.86
CA VAL A 16 -3.85 34.36 64.62
C VAL A 16 -2.92 35.54 64.33
N ILE A 17 -2.47 36.29 65.34
CA ILE A 17 -1.48 37.37 65.17
C ILE A 17 -0.09 36.80 64.82
N LEU A 18 0.30 35.63 65.34
CA LEU A 18 1.52 34.94 64.92
C LEU A 18 1.43 34.42 63.48
N LEU A 19 0.27 33.91 63.04
CA LEU A 19 0.04 33.44 61.67
C LEU A 19 0.04 34.58 60.65
N PHE A 20 -0.59 35.72 60.98
CA PHE A 20 -0.55 36.92 60.15
C PHE A 20 0.82 37.61 60.17
N GLY A 21 1.56 37.53 61.28
CA GLY A 21 2.94 38.00 61.39
C GLY A 21 3.93 37.17 60.58
N LEU A 22 3.68 35.86 60.40
CA LEU A 22 4.53 34.97 59.57
C LEU A 22 4.26 35.11 58.06
N MET A 23 3.03 35.46 57.65
CA MET A 23 2.71 35.72 56.23
C MET A 23 3.27 37.06 55.71
N ALA A 24 3.59 38.00 56.60
CA ALA A 24 4.14 39.31 56.21
C ALA A 24 5.64 39.27 55.88
N PHE A 25 6.33 38.13 56.02
CA PHE A 25 7.79 38.01 55.85
C PHE A 25 8.25 37.15 54.66
N LEU A 26 7.33 36.73 53.77
CA LEU A 26 7.66 35.99 52.53
C LEU A 26 7.17 36.65 51.24
N ALA A 27 6.83 37.95 51.27
CA ALA A 27 6.77 38.73 50.04
C ALA A 27 8.20 39.08 49.63
N LEU A 28 8.94 38.10 49.10
CA LEU A 28 10.08 38.43 48.25
C LEU A 28 9.50 39.26 47.10
N PRO A 29 10.00 40.48 46.83
CA PRO A 29 9.61 41.16 45.60
C PRO A 29 9.97 40.20 44.45
N VAL A 30 9.00 39.91 43.59
CA VAL A 30 9.30 39.38 42.26
C VAL A 30 10.12 40.48 41.59
N GLN A 31 11.44 40.37 41.72
CA GLN A 31 12.37 41.22 41.03
C GLN A 31 12.21 40.87 39.55
N ALA A 32 11.82 41.84 38.72
CA ALA A 32 11.90 41.68 37.27
C ALA A 32 13.29 41.14 36.93
N ALA A 33 13.35 40.07 36.13
CA ALA A 33 14.61 39.43 35.77
C ALA A 33 15.39 40.42 34.88
N ALA A 34 16.30 41.17 35.48
CA ALA A 34 17.20 42.04 34.75
C ALA A 34 18.41 41.21 34.31
N TYR A 35 18.45 40.84 33.03
CA TYR A 35 19.58 40.13 32.44
C TYR A 35 20.68 41.10 32.05
N SER A 36 21.93 40.71 32.27
CA SER A 36 23.09 41.58 32.06
C SER A 36 23.44 41.83 30.59
N ASP A 37 22.87 41.07 29.67
CA ASP A 37 23.20 41.01 28.24
C ASP A 37 22.07 41.46 27.30
N LEU A 38 21.02 42.11 27.83
CA LEU A 38 19.91 42.61 27.02
C LEU A 38 19.99 44.09 26.66
N ASP A 39 20.80 44.90 27.34
CA ASP A 39 20.83 46.35 27.12
C ASP A 39 21.17 46.69 25.65
N GLY A 40 20.23 47.30 24.95
CA GLY A 40 20.35 47.67 23.53
C GLY A 40 20.15 46.51 22.55
N HIS A 41 19.77 45.32 23.02
CA HIS A 41 19.48 44.18 22.16
C HIS A 41 18.10 44.34 21.48
N TRP A 42 18.00 44.01 20.19
CA TRP A 42 16.79 44.24 19.38
C TRP A 42 15.54 43.49 19.87
N ALA A 43 15.74 42.38 20.59
CA ALA A 43 14.67 41.55 21.16
C ALA A 43 14.38 41.87 22.64
N GLN A 44 15.02 42.88 23.23
CA GLN A 44 14.96 43.19 24.66
C GLN A 44 13.52 43.25 25.19
N ASP A 45 12.69 44.13 24.63
CA ASP A 45 11.30 44.33 25.08
C ASP A 45 10.47 43.04 25.06
N ARG A 46 10.68 42.19 24.04
CA ARG A 46 9.97 40.92 23.87
C ARG A 46 10.43 39.90 24.90
N ILE A 47 11.75 39.81 25.13
CA ILE A 47 12.32 38.92 26.14
C ILE A 47 11.83 39.34 27.54
N GLU A 48 11.86 40.64 27.85
CA GLU A 48 11.35 41.17 29.12
C GLU A 48 9.86 40.86 29.32
N ARG A 49 9.01 41.05 28.30
CA ARG A 49 7.57 40.68 28.34
C ARG A 49 7.36 39.21 28.73
N TRP A 50 8.10 38.30 28.10
CA TRP A 50 7.94 36.86 28.33
C TRP A 50 8.65 36.37 29.61
N SER A 51 9.67 37.07 30.08
CA SER A 51 10.26 36.86 31.41
C SER A 51 9.34 37.32 32.53
N ASP A 52 8.69 38.48 32.40
CA ASP A 52 7.75 39.04 33.38
C ASP A 52 6.49 38.17 33.55
N SER A 53 6.10 37.44 32.50
CA SER A 53 5.02 36.45 32.55
C SER A 53 5.44 35.10 33.12
N GLY A 54 6.73 34.90 33.43
CA GLY A 54 7.29 33.66 33.96
C GLY A 54 7.48 32.54 32.93
N ILE A 55 7.38 32.86 31.63
CA ILE A 55 7.59 31.90 30.55
C ILE A 55 9.08 31.68 30.28
N LEU A 56 9.89 32.73 30.45
CA LEU A 56 11.33 32.68 30.21
C LEU A 56 12.13 32.72 31.51
N SER A 57 13.26 32.01 31.47
CA SER A 57 14.31 32.05 32.46
C SER A 57 15.65 32.22 31.74
N GLY A 58 16.55 33.01 32.33
CA GLY A 58 17.94 33.10 31.88
C GLY A 58 18.80 32.01 32.51
N TYR A 59 20.10 32.10 32.29
CA TYR A 59 21.09 31.21 32.88
C TYR A 59 21.46 31.65 34.30
N ASP A 60 22.03 30.73 35.07
CA ASP A 60 22.44 30.96 36.47
C ASP A 60 23.52 32.05 36.61
N ASP A 61 24.20 32.41 35.52
CA ASP A 61 25.20 33.48 35.48
C ASP A 61 24.60 34.90 35.35
N GLY A 62 23.27 35.01 35.26
CA GLY A 62 22.56 36.29 35.12
C GLY A 62 22.46 36.81 33.69
N THR A 63 22.76 35.98 32.68
CA THR A 63 22.54 36.28 31.26
C THR A 63 21.25 35.62 30.74
N PHE A 64 20.68 36.16 29.67
CA PHE A 64 19.63 35.49 28.92
C PHE A 64 20.19 34.66 27.74
N GLY A 65 21.32 35.08 27.18
CA GLY A 65 21.94 34.54 25.98
C GLY A 65 21.07 34.71 24.73
N PRO A 66 20.66 35.94 24.35
CA PRO A 66 19.71 36.16 23.25
C PRO A 66 20.20 35.62 21.90
N ASP A 67 21.50 35.72 21.62
CA ASP A 67 22.13 35.25 20.37
C ASP A 67 22.60 33.78 20.42
N ASN A 68 22.40 33.09 21.55
CA ASN A 68 22.75 31.68 21.64
C ASN A 68 21.75 30.84 20.83
N PRO A 69 22.22 29.81 20.11
CA PRO A 69 21.34 28.82 19.51
C PRO A 69 20.44 28.18 20.56
N ILE A 70 19.15 28.04 20.24
CA ILE A 70 18.22 27.37 21.16
C ILE A 70 18.35 25.85 21.02
N SER A 71 18.31 25.14 22.15
CA SER A 71 18.21 23.68 22.16
C SER A 71 16.77 23.18 22.10
N ARG A 72 16.62 21.90 21.76
CA ARG A 72 15.31 21.22 21.75
C ARG A 72 14.66 21.20 23.13
N ALA A 73 15.45 20.99 24.18
CA ALA A 73 15.01 21.06 25.57
C ALA A 73 14.48 22.45 25.92
N GLU A 74 15.25 23.51 25.62
CA GLU A 74 14.85 24.89 25.94
C GLU A 74 13.57 25.30 25.23
N LEU A 75 13.44 25.04 23.92
CA LEU A 75 12.23 25.36 23.18
C LEU A 75 11.01 24.60 23.74
N SER A 76 11.19 23.31 24.03
CA SER A 76 10.13 22.49 24.62
C SER A 76 9.69 23.02 25.99
N SER A 77 10.62 23.44 26.83
CA SER A 77 10.30 24.04 28.13
C SER A 77 9.58 25.38 28.03
N ILE A 78 9.93 26.21 27.03
CA ILE A 78 9.25 27.48 26.77
C ILE A 78 7.80 27.20 26.35
N LEU A 79 7.59 26.36 25.33
CA LEU A 79 6.25 26.04 24.82
C LEU A 79 5.39 25.34 25.88
N TYR A 80 5.98 24.42 26.66
CA TYR A 80 5.31 23.73 27.75
C TYR A 80 4.76 24.70 28.81
N ARG A 81 5.59 25.68 29.24
CA ARG A 81 5.15 26.72 30.19
C ARG A 81 4.15 27.67 29.56
N LEU A 82 4.38 28.08 28.32
CA LEU A 82 3.53 28.99 27.57
C LEU A 82 2.09 28.46 27.48
N MET A 83 1.95 27.16 27.21
CA MET A 83 0.66 26.47 27.10
C MET A 83 0.10 25.98 28.45
N SER A 84 0.83 26.16 29.56
CA SER A 84 0.45 25.72 30.91
C SER A 84 0.05 24.23 30.98
N LEU A 85 0.78 23.38 30.25
CA LEU A 85 0.50 21.94 30.18
C LEU A 85 0.81 21.24 31.51
N GLN A 86 0.13 20.13 31.76
CA GLN A 86 0.45 19.23 32.86
C GLN A 86 1.42 18.14 32.38
N PRO A 87 2.32 17.64 33.26
CA PRO A 87 3.20 16.54 32.89
C PRO A 87 2.40 15.33 32.41
N ILE A 88 2.84 14.74 31.29
CA ILE A 88 2.41 13.41 30.89
C ILE A 88 3.55 12.46 31.23
N ASP A 89 3.36 11.66 32.28
CA ASP A 89 4.33 10.65 32.68
C ASP A 89 4.24 9.46 31.73
N HIS A 90 5.23 9.35 30.84
CA HIS A 90 5.47 8.18 30.03
C HIS A 90 6.86 7.64 30.36
N ASN A 91 7.02 6.31 30.43
CA ASN A 91 8.35 5.70 30.49
C ASN A 91 9.08 6.04 29.19
N SER A 92 9.94 7.05 29.21
CA SER A 92 10.76 7.42 28.06
C SER A 92 11.55 6.20 27.58
N GLN A 93 11.41 5.84 26.32
CA GLN A 93 12.21 4.79 25.68
C GLN A 93 13.60 5.31 25.27
N TYR A 94 13.82 6.63 25.36
CA TYR A 94 15.04 7.31 24.94
C TYR A 94 16.11 7.28 26.03
N SER A 95 17.27 6.72 25.69
CA SER A 95 18.39 6.60 26.63
C SER A 95 19.00 7.94 27.04
N ASP A 96 18.82 8.97 26.23
CA ASP A 96 19.33 10.33 26.45
C ASP A 96 18.31 11.29 27.07
N LEU A 97 17.12 10.81 27.42
CA LEU A 97 16.10 11.58 28.14
C LEU A 97 15.98 11.07 29.59
N SER A 98 16.91 11.50 30.43
CA SER A 98 16.94 11.12 31.85
C SER A 98 15.89 11.88 32.67
N SER A 99 15.22 11.18 33.59
CA SER A 99 14.16 11.73 34.45
C SER A 99 14.63 12.69 35.54
N ASP A 100 15.95 12.79 35.75
CA ASP A 100 16.58 13.73 36.68
C ASP A 100 16.87 15.11 36.06
N GLN A 101 16.67 15.29 34.76
CA GLN A 101 16.98 16.53 34.05
C GLN A 101 15.86 17.56 34.21
N TRP A 102 16.23 18.84 34.30
CA TRP A 102 15.30 19.97 34.48
C TRP A 102 14.24 20.07 33.36
N TYR A 103 14.60 19.63 32.15
CA TYR A 103 13.71 19.64 31.00
C TYR A 103 12.85 18.38 30.87
N TYR A 104 13.04 17.36 31.71
CA TYR A 104 12.42 16.03 31.52
C TYR A 104 10.92 16.12 31.29
N HIS A 105 10.16 16.68 32.24
CA HIS A 105 8.70 16.74 32.13
C HIS A 105 8.22 17.58 30.94
N SER A 106 8.90 18.69 30.65
CA SER A 106 8.52 19.52 29.52
C SER A 106 8.81 18.84 28.19
N LEU A 107 10.00 18.25 28.04
CA LEU A 107 10.43 17.64 26.79
C LEU A 107 9.69 16.32 26.56
N SER A 108 9.49 15.51 27.59
CA SER A 108 8.67 14.30 27.51
C SER A 108 7.24 14.65 27.09
N THR A 109 6.61 15.63 27.75
CA THR A 109 5.24 16.03 27.42
C THR A 109 5.17 16.55 25.99
N MET A 110 6.01 17.51 25.61
CA MET A 110 6.00 18.08 24.26
C MET A 110 6.29 17.03 23.20
N HIS A 111 7.15 16.06 23.48
CA HIS A 111 7.41 14.93 22.59
C HIS A 111 6.19 14.01 22.49
N THR A 112 5.55 13.70 23.61
CA THR A 112 4.30 12.91 23.67
C THR A 112 3.16 13.57 22.90
N LEU A 113 3.11 14.91 22.83
CA LEU A 113 2.18 15.65 21.98
C LEU A 113 2.56 15.65 20.49
N GLY A 114 3.64 14.96 20.15
CA GLY A 114 4.30 14.98 18.86
C GLY A 114 4.94 16.33 18.53
N ILE A 115 4.93 17.33 19.42
CA ILE A 115 5.46 18.67 19.17
C ILE A 115 6.98 18.66 19.13
N ALA A 116 7.63 18.09 20.16
CA ALA A 116 9.07 17.98 20.19
C ALA A 116 9.56 16.83 19.30
N LEU A 117 10.55 17.12 18.46
CA LEU A 117 11.13 16.18 17.51
C LEU A 117 12.04 15.16 18.21
N ASN A 118 12.19 13.98 17.61
CA ASN A 118 13.27 13.04 17.90
C ASN A 118 14.08 12.79 16.61
N THR A 119 15.28 12.24 16.77
CA THR A 119 16.12 11.83 15.66
C THR A 119 16.49 10.36 15.89
N GLY A 120 15.79 9.45 15.20
CA GLY A 120 15.93 8.02 15.43
C GLY A 120 15.51 7.63 16.86
N ASP A 121 16.38 6.91 17.56
CA ASP A 121 16.19 6.40 18.92
C ASP A 121 16.72 7.36 20.02
N HIS A 122 16.96 8.63 19.68
CA HIS A 122 17.45 9.67 20.59
C HIS A 122 16.63 10.97 20.46
N ILE A 123 16.56 11.74 21.54
CA ILE A 123 15.90 13.06 21.57
C ILE A 123 16.89 14.19 21.24
N TYR A 124 18.17 14.02 21.59
CA TYR A 124 19.20 15.06 21.60
C TYR A 124 18.73 16.35 22.29
N PRO A 125 18.41 16.32 23.61
CA PRO A 125 17.80 17.45 24.32
C PRO A 125 18.58 18.76 24.19
N ASN A 126 19.90 18.69 24.29
CA ASN A 126 20.79 19.86 24.33
C ASN A 126 21.33 20.26 22.95
N GLN A 127 20.98 19.53 21.88
CA GLN A 127 21.42 19.88 20.53
C GLN A 127 20.67 21.13 20.06
N ALA A 128 21.41 22.04 19.42
CA ALA A 128 20.83 23.22 18.81
C ALA A 128 19.86 22.83 17.68
N LEU A 129 18.68 23.44 17.69
CA LEU A 129 17.70 23.26 16.63
C LEU A 129 18.10 24.06 15.39
N THR A 130 17.90 23.46 14.22
CA THR A 130 17.83 24.21 12.97
C THR A 130 16.58 25.09 12.95
N ARG A 131 16.55 26.08 12.08
CA ARG A 131 15.46 27.04 12.00
C ARG A 131 14.16 26.37 11.55
N GLU A 132 14.22 25.46 10.58
CA GLU A 132 13.03 24.73 10.14
C GLU A 132 12.46 23.83 11.23
N GLU A 133 13.31 23.13 11.99
CA GLU A 133 12.87 22.30 13.11
C GLU A 133 12.19 23.13 14.20
N ALA A 134 12.80 24.25 14.60
CA ALA A 134 12.24 25.11 15.64
C ALA A 134 10.91 25.77 15.21
N VAL A 135 10.85 26.27 13.97
CA VAL A 135 9.61 26.86 13.42
C VAL A 135 8.54 25.79 13.29
N TYR A 136 8.89 24.57 12.88
CA TYR A 136 7.98 23.43 12.84
C TYR A 136 7.43 23.09 14.24
N MET A 137 8.28 23.04 15.26
CA MET A 137 7.86 22.81 16.66
C MET A 137 6.89 23.90 17.15
N ILE A 138 7.19 25.17 16.89
CA ILE A 138 6.31 26.30 17.25
C ILE A 138 4.98 26.19 16.52
N ALA A 139 5.02 25.99 15.21
CA ALA A 139 3.83 25.86 14.38
C ALA A 139 2.93 24.72 14.85
N LYS A 140 3.50 23.58 15.26
CA LYS A 140 2.71 22.47 15.82
C LYS A 140 2.09 22.76 17.18
N ALA A 141 2.67 23.65 17.97
CA ALA A 141 2.07 24.09 19.23
C ALA A 141 0.84 24.98 19.02
N PHE A 142 0.78 25.74 17.91
CA PHE A 142 -0.28 26.71 17.64
C PHE A 142 -1.29 26.26 16.57
N PHE A 143 -0.89 25.55 15.52
CA PHE A 143 -1.81 25.09 14.47
C PHE A 143 -2.30 23.66 14.71
N ILE A 144 -2.93 23.47 15.85
CA ILE A 144 -3.36 22.15 16.31
C ILE A 144 -4.35 21.54 15.30
N GLY A 145 -4.10 20.32 14.82
CA GLY A 145 -5.01 19.59 13.92
C GLY A 145 -4.99 19.98 12.43
N GLU A 146 -4.06 20.85 12.00
CA GLU A 146 -3.96 21.31 10.61
C GLU A 146 -2.75 20.71 9.88
N ASP A 147 -2.91 19.54 9.22
CA ASP A 147 -1.78 18.80 8.61
C ASP A 147 -1.77 18.80 7.07
N LYS A 148 -2.48 19.73 6.42
CA LYS A 148 -2.49 19.82 4.94
C LYS A 148 -1.13 20.26 4.38
N VAL A 149 -0.42 19.35 3.70
CA VAL A 149 0.84 19.68 3.02
C VAL A 149 0.59 20.71 1.91
N ASP A 150 1.10 21.92 2.12
CA ASP A 150 1.03 23.03 1.17
C ASP A 150 2.40 23.72 1.08
N ARG A 151 2.99 23.74 -0.11
CA ARG A 151 4.27 24.41 -0.37
C ARG A 151 4.10 25.77 -1.05
N SER A 152 2.87 26.19 -1.36
CA SER A 152 2.61 27.41 -2.15
C SER A 152 3.25 28.64 -1.50
N ALA A 153 3.17 28.75 -0.17
CA ALA A 153 3.78 29.84 0.57
C ALA A 153 5.32 29.85 0.48
N LEU A 154 5.95 28.68 0.32
CA LEU A 154 7.41 28.54 0.25
C LEU A 154 7.98 28.94 -1.10
N GLU A 155 7.18 28.99 -2.16
CA GLU A 155 7.63 29.43 -3.50
C GLU A 155 8.12 30.88 -3.49
N SER A 156 7.63 31.68 -2.54
CA SER A 156 8.04 33.07 -2.36
C SER A 156 9.37 33.25 -1.60
N ILE A 157 9.90 32.17 -1.04
CA ILE A 157 11.16 32.15 -0.27
C ILE A 157 12.29 31.65 -1.16
N SER A 158 13.40 32.39 -1.23
CA SER A 158 14.49 32.10 -2.18
C SER A 158 15.14 30.71 -2.02
N ASP A 159 15.20 30.19 -0.79
CA ASP A 159 15.69 28.86 -0.44
C ASP A 159 14.57 27.94 0.08
N GLY A 160 13.30 28.24 -0.21
CA GLY A 160 12.15 27.44 0.25
C GLY A 160 12.13 26.00 -0.28
N ALA A 161 12.84 25.73 -1.38
CA ALA A 161 13.06 24.39 -1.90
C ALA A 161 14.05 23.55 -1.06
N GLN A 162 14.83 24.17 -0.17
CA GLN A 162 15.75 23.47 0.74
C GLN A 162 15.09 23.04 2.05
N ILE A 163 13.87 23.51 2.33
CA ILE A 163 13.10 23.07 3.50
C ILE A 163 12.68 21.61 3.28
N GLU A 164 12.99 20.73 4.23
CA GLU A 164 12.61 19.32 4.14
C GLU A 164 11.08 19.15 4.05
N ASP A 165 10.63 18.17 3.27
CA ASP A 165 9.20 17.95 2.99
C ASP A 165 8.37 17.75 4.27
N ARG A 166 8.94 17.08 5.28
CA ARG A 166 8.30 16.89 6.58
C ARG A 166 8.03 18.19 7.35
N PHE A 167 8.75 19.28 7.05
CA PHE A 167 8.58 20.58 7.70
C PHE A 167 7.81 21.58 6.84
N SER A 168 7.72 21.34 5.53
CA SER A 168 7.29 22.32 4.54
C SER A 168 5.89 22.88 4.79
N ASN A 169 4.95 22.02 5.18
CA ASN A 169 3.59 22.41 5.54
C ASN A 169 3.59 23.50 6.63
N ARG A 170 4.16 23.18 7.78
CA ARG A 170 4.04 24.00 8.98
C ARG A 170 4.86 25.28 8.86
N VAL A 171 6.02 25.20 8.21
CA VAL A 171 6.81 26.39 7.89
C VAL A 171 6.06 27.28 6.90
N GLY A 172 5.43 26.70 5.88
CA GLY A 172 4.58 27.43 4.92
C GLY A 172 3.42 28.15 5.61
N LYS A 173 2.73 27.48 6.53
CA LYS A 173 1.63 28.08 7.30
C LYS A 173 2.07 29.26 8.15
N MET A 174 3.23 29.16 8.82
CA MET A 174 3.81 30.26 9.59
C MET A 174 4.11 31.49 8.72
N ILE A 175 4.49 31.29 7.45
CA ILE A 175 4.75 32.36 6.48
C ILE A 175 3.44 32.97 5.97
N GLU A 176 2.45 32.13 5.65
CA GLU A 176 1.12 32.56 5.18
C GLU A 176 0.46 33.50 6.21
N GLU A 177 0.50 33.13 7.50
CA GLU A 177 -0.07 33.92 8.60
C GLU A 177 0.81 35.14 8.98
N SER A 178 1.92 35.36 8.26
CA SER A 178 2.87 36.46 8.51
C SER A 178 3.47 36.46 9.94
N TYR A 179 3.52 35.29 10.58
CA TYR A 179 4.21 35.10 11.86
C TYR A 179 5.74 35.03 11.69
N ILE A 180 6.19 34.71 10.47
CA ILE A 180 7.59 34.76 10.08
C ILE A 180 7.70 35.18 8.60
N SER A 181 8.69 36.00 8.26
CA SER A 181 8.85 36.55 6.90
C SER A 181 10.20 36.22 6.23
N GLY A 182 10.99 35.33 6.84
CA GLY A 182 12.37 35.06 6.41
C GLY A 182 13.38 36.12 6.86
N TYR A 183 14.62 36.00 6.39
CA TYR A 183 15.69 36.97 6.60
C TYR A 183 15.61 38.11 5.56
N PRO A 184 16.23 39.28 5.84
CA PRO A 184 16.21 40.42 4.92
C PRO A 184 16.79 40.17 3.51
N ASP A 185 17.58 39.11 3.35
CA ASP A 185 18.12 38.67 2.06
C ASP A 185 17.13 37.83 1.23
N GLY A 186 15.93 37.58 1.75
CA GLY A 186 14.88 36.78 1.11
C GLY A 186 15.02 35.28 1.34
N SER A 187 15.98 34.84 2.15
CA SER A 187 16.13 33.43 2.54
C SER A 187 15.33 33.12 3.81
N PHE A 188 14.96 31.87 4.01
CA PHE A 188 14.50 31.35 5.29
C PHE A 188 15.69 30.83 6.11
N GLY A 189 16.67 30.19 5.47
CA GLY A 189 17.82 29.57 6.13
C GLY A 189 17.47 28.31 6.91
N PRO A 190 16.91 27.25 6.27
CA PRO A 190 16.35 26.09 6.95
C PRO A 190 17.32 25.39 7.90
N ASN A 191 18.54 25.13 7.41
CA ASN A 191 19.60 24.43 8.14
C ASN A 191 20.39 25.30 9.14
N LYS A 192 20.11 26.61 9.20
CA LYS A 192 20.81 27.51 10.11
C LYS A 192 20.26 27.32 11.52
N SER A 193 21.11 27.28 12.54
CA SER A 193 20.62 27.28 13.92
C SER A 193 19.86 28.58 14.22
N ILE A 194 18.73 28.46 14.90
CA ILE A 194 17.93 29.61 15.33
C ILE A 194 18.35 30.06 16.73
N THR A 195 18.40 31.37 16.95
CA THR A 195 18.74 31.95 18.25
C THR A 195 17.54 31.98 19.20
N ARG A 196 17.82 32.07 20.50
CA ARG A 196 16.79 32.27 21.54
C ARG A 196 15.96 33.53 21.25
N ALA A 197 16.58 34.65 20.89
CA ALA A 197 15.89 35.89 20.56
C ALA A 197 14.94 35.77 19.36
N GLU A 198 15.35 35.08 18.30
CA GLU A 198 14.49 34.82 17.14
C GLU A 198 13.25 34.00 17.51
N VAL A 199 13.42 32.94 18.31
CA VAL A 199 12.30 32.13 18.80
C VAL A 199 11.30 32.96 19.60
N ILE A 200 11.79 33.77 20.54
CA ILE A 200 10.91 34.61 21.37
C ILE A 200 10.18 35.63 20.52
N THR A 201 10.83 36.17 19.49
CA THR A 201 10.19 37.11 18.57
C THR A 201 9.08 36.44 17.77
N ILE A 202 9.27 35.20 17.31
CA ILE A 202 8.22 34.43 16.64
C ILE A 202 7.03 34.20 17.59
N ILE A 203 7.29 33.75 18.83
CA ILE A 203 6.23 33.52 19.82
C ILE A 203 5.47 34.81 20.13
N ASP A 204 6.19 35.92 20.29
CA ASP A 204 5.62 37.24 20.55
C ASP A 204 4.77 37.75 19.38
N GLN A 205 5.17 37.43 18.15
CA GLN A 205 4.42 37.76 16.94
C GLN A 205 3.12 36.96 16.83
N ILE A 206 3.10 35.71 17.31
CA ILE A 206 1.90 34.88 17.33
C ILE A 206 0.92 35.33 18.42
N VAL A 207 1.40 35.70 19.62
CA VAL A 207 0.55 35.91 20.81
C VAL A 207 0.46 37.40 21.17
N ASP A 208 -0.58 38.07 20.68
CA ASP A 208 -0.87 39.47 21.03
C ASP A 208 -1.27 39.62 22.51
N LEU A 209 -2.11 38.71 23.03
CA LEU A 209 -2.67 38.79 24.37
C LEU A 209 -2.51 37.46 25.14
N TYR A 210 -1.66 37.46 26.17
CA TYR A 210 -1.49 36.31 27.06
C TYR A 210 -2.34 36.46 28.35
N ILE A 211 -3.22 35.50 28.60
CA ILE A 211 -4.16 35.50 29.74
C ILE A 211 -3.89 34.27 30.62
N SER A 212 -3.21 34.50 31.75
CA SER A 212 -2.84 33.46 32.72
C SER A 212 -3.52 33.62 34.10
N LYS A 213 -4.40 34.62 34.25
CA LYS A 213 -5.13 34.89 35.49
C LYS A 213 -6.62 35.16 35.21
N PRO A 214 -7.55 34.68 36.07
CA PRO A 214 -8.98 34.97 35.95
C PRO A 214 -9.26 36.47 35.84
N GLY A 215 -10.26 36.85 35.04
CA GLY A 215 -10.60 38.25 34.84
C GLY A 215 -11.34 38.56 33.56
N THR A 216 -11.54 39.86 33.29
CA THR A 216 -12.13 40.36 32.04
C THR A 216 -11.07 41.05 31.21
N TYR A 217 -10.96 40.67 29.94
CA TYR A 217 -9.97 41.17 28.99
C TYR A 217 -10.64 41.60 27.68
N SER A 218 -9.94 42.42 26.89
CA SER A 218 -10.37 42.83 25.56
C SER A 218 -9.26 42.52 24.55
N ILE A 219 -9.66 42.03 23.38
CA ILE A 219 -8.75 41.80 22.26
C ILE A 219 -9.21 42.55 21.02
N ASP A 220 -8.25 43.10 20.29
CA ASP A 220 -8.48 43.78 19.02
C ASP A 220 -8.77 42.79 17.87
N LYS A 221 -9.32 43.31 16.77
CA LYS A 221 -9.67 42.52 15.58
C LYS A 221 -8.43 41.90 14.94
N GLY A 222 -8.57 40.66 14.46
CA GLY A 222 -7.51 39.91 13.78
C GLY A 222 -6.31 39.56 14.67
N LYS A 223 -6.43 39.74 15.99
CA LYS A 223 -5.39 39.43 16.97
C LYS A 223 -5.61 38.07 17.64
N THR A 224 -4.55 37.58 18.25
CA THR A 224 -4.48 36.25 18.88
C THR A 224 -4.42 36.35 20.41
N ALA A 225 -5.37 35.71 21.08
CA ALA A 225 -5.34 35.49 22.53
C ALA A 225 -4.89 34.07 22.86
N LEU A 226 -3.96 33.94 23.80
CA LEU A 226 -3.62 32.67 24.45
C LEU A 226 -4.13 32.68 25.89
N VAL A 227 -5.10 31.81 26.18
CA VAL A 227 -5.76 31.68 27.47
C VAL A 227 -5.33 30.38 28.12
N THR A 228 -4.73 30.47 29.31
CA THR A 228 -4.19 29.32 30.04
C THR A 228 -4.84 29.08 31.39
N CYS A 229 -5.85 29.87 31.75
CA CYS A 229 -6.61 29.72 33.00
C CYS A 229 -8.12 29.75 32.76
N GLY A 230 -8.87 29.09 33.65
CA GLY A 230 -10.33 29.21 33.70
C GLY A 230 -10.81 30.57 34.22
N ASP A 231 -12.13 30.78 34.16
CA ASP A 231 -12.83 31.96 34.69
C ASP A 231 -12.41 33.28 34.03
N VAL A 232 -12.39 33.25 32.69
CA VAL A 232 -12.01 34.37 31.84
C VAL A 232 -13.22 34.86 31.04
N ILE A 233 -13.40 36.18 30.98
CA ILE A 233 -14.32 36.84 30.05
C ILE A 233 -13.48 37.59 29.02
N LEU A 234 -13.52 37.15 27.76
CA LEU A 234 -12.85 37.82 26.66
C LEU A 234 -13.86 38.60 25.83
N THR A 235 -13.60 39.90 25.66
CA THR A 235 -14.44 40.84 24.93
C THR A 235 -13.75 41.33 23.65
N GLY A 236 -14.51 41.80 22.65
CA GLY A 236 -13.94 42.39 21.41
C GLY A 236 -13.98 41.43 20.22
N GLY A 237 -12.84 41.17 19.61
CA GLY A 237 -12.70 40.28 18.45
C GLY A 237 -13.22 40.84 17.11
N GLY A 238 -13.22 40.00 16.08
CA GLY A 238 -13.60 40.31 14.70
C GLY A 238 -12.45 40.01 13.73
N ASP A 239 -12.75 39.87 12.44
CA ASP A 239 -11.76 39.56 11.39
C ASP A 239 -10.95 38.29 11.70
N HIS A 240 -11.64 37.19 12.05
CA HIS A 240 -11.04 35.90 12.43
C HIS A 240 -10.05 35.95 13.60
N SER A 241 -10.33 36.75 14.64
CA SER A 241 -9.51 36.76 15.87
C SER A 241 -9.33 35.35 16.44
N THR A 242 -8.08 34.95 16.67
CA THR A 242 -7.74 33.59 17.11
C THR A 242 -7.71 33.51 18.63
N VAL A 243 -8.29 32.44 19.18
CA VAL A 243 -8.32 32.16 20.63
C VAL A 243 -7.80 30.76 20.89
N TYR A 244 -6.64 30.69 21.53
CA TYR A 244 -6.03 29.46 22.01
C TYR A 244 -6.45 29.19 23.46
N LEU A 245 -7.16 28.09 23.68
CA LEU A 245 -7.57 27.62 25.02
C LEU A 245 -6.69 26.44 25.42
N MET A 246 -5.71 26.69 26.29
CA MET A 246 -4.67 25.71 26.64
C MET A 246 -4.61 25.39 28.12
N GLY A 247 -4.08 24.21 28.46
CA GLY A 247 -3.70 23.88 29.83
C GLY A 247 -4.87 23.99 30.80
N LYS A 248 -4.73 24.82 31.85
CA LYS A 248 -5.78 24.98 32.89
C LYS A 248 -7.00 25.77 32.44
N ALA A 249 -7.01 26.34 31.23
CA ALA A 249 -8.25 26.86 30.66
C ALA A 249 -9.33 25.78 30.54
N THR A 250 -8.94 24.50 30.54
CA THR A 250 -9.88 23.38 30.51
C THR A 250 -10.54 23.08 31.86
N GLU A 251 -10.01 23.61 32.96
CA GLU A 251 -10.48 23.35 34.34
C GLU A 251 -11.54 24.36 34.81
N GLY A 252 -11.88 25.36 34.01
CA GLY A 252 -12.89 26.39 34.31
C GLY A 252 -13.58 26.92 33.07
N SER A 253 -14.37 27.99 33.20
CA SER A 253 -15.18 28.50 32.08
C SER A 253 -14.56 29.70 31.37
N VAL A 254 -14.50 29.66 30.04
CA VAL A 254 -14.13 30.83 29.20
C VAL A 254 -15.38 31.37 28.51
N THR A 255 -15.68 32.65 28.73
CA THR A 255 -16.85 33.32 28.16
C THR A 255 -16.42 34.34 27.10
N LEU A 256 -16.91 34.17 25.87
CA LEU A 256 -16.63 35.06 24.75
C LEU A 256 -17.78 36.05 24.54
N ARG A 257 -17.45 37.35 24.48
CA ARG A 257 -18.37 38.46 24.26
C ARG A 257 -17.87 39.33 23.10
N GLY A 258 -18.08 38.84 21.88
CA GLY A 258 -17.51 39.41 20.66
C GLY A 258 -17.87 38.59 19.43
N THR A 259 -17.61 39.10 18.24
CA THR A 259 -17.96 38.40 16.98
C THR A 259 -16.71 37.81 16.33
N ASP A 260 -16.87 36.66 15.68
CA ASP A 260 -15.90 36.05 14.76
C ASP A 260 -14.59 35.60 15.42
N PHE A 261 -14.72 34.79 16.48
CA PHE A 261 -13.58 34.10 17.08
C PHE A 261 -13.33 32.72 16.45
N CYS A 262 -12.07 32.43 16.13
CA CYS A 262 -11.58 31.11 15.74
C CYS A 262 -10.92 30.44 16.95
N ILE A 263 -11.49 29.34 17.43
CA ILE A 263 -11.06 28.69 18.67
C ILE A 263 -10.23 27.45 18.34
N TYR A 264 -9.06 27.35 18.98
CA TYR A 264 -8.25 26.16 19.03
C TYR A 264 -8.05 25.76 20.50
N SER A 265 -8.15 24.47 20.79
CA SER A 265 -7.99 23.98 22.16
C SER A 265 -7.08 22.77 22.30
N ALA A 266 -6.31 22.74 23.39
CA ALA A 266 -5.60 21.53 23.84
C ALA A 266 -5.49 21.48 25.37
N GLY A 267 -5.80 20.31 25.94
CA GLY A 267 -5.57 20.04 27.35
C GLY A 267 -6.01 18.63 27.74
N GLN A 268 -5.92 18.30 29.03
CA GLN A 268 -6.27 16.96 29.52
C GLN A 268 -7.73 16.56 29.24
N THR A 269 -8.62 17.54 29.22
CA THR A 269 -10.04 17.41 28.91
C THR A 269 -10.46 18.52 27.95
N ALA A 270 -11.57 18.37 27.21
CA ALA A 270 -12.07 19.46 26.36
C ALA A 270 -12.38 20.73 27.18
N PRO A 271 -11.91 21.91 26.76
CA PRO A 271 -12.19 23.14 27.48
C PRO A 271 -13.65 23.52 27.44
N GLN A 272 -14.13 24.00 28.58
CA GLN A 272 -15.48 24.51 28.73
C GLN A 272 -15.50 26.00 28.34
N TRP A 273 -16.04 26.30 27.17
CA TRP A 273 -16.23 27.68 26.72
C TRP A 273 -17.65 27.93 26.24
N LYS A 274 -18.08 29.19 26.28
CA LYS A 274 -19.41 29.61 25.83
C LYS A 274 -19.38 31.02 25.24
N THR A 275 -20.33 31.32 24.38
CA THR A 275 -20.62 32.67 23.90
C THR A 275 -21.74 33.30 24.75
N GLU A 276 -21.68 34.61 24.96
CA GLU A 276 -22.75 35.39 25.61
C GLU A 276 -23.24 36.54 24.72
N GLY A 277 -24.56 36.76 24.69
CA GLY A 277 -25.18 37.81 23.90
C GLY A 277 -25.14 37.51 22.39
N SER A 278 -24.76 38.51 21.58
CA SER A 278 -24.64 38.40 20.12
C SER A 278 -23.27 37.89 19.66
N ALA A 279 -22.53 37.23 20.54
CA ALA A 279 -21.18 36.75 20.25
C ALA A 279 -21.20 35.56 19.27
N SER A 280 -20.19 35.46 18.41
CA SER A 280 -20.00 34.34 17.49
C SER A 280 -18.58 33.78 17.60
N ALA A 281 -18.48 32.46 17.63
CA ALA A 281 -17.21 31.75 17.67
C ALA A 281 -17.35 30.39 17.01
N SER A 282 -16.26 29.87 16.46
CA SER A 282 -16.19 28.57 15.80
C SER A 282 -15.00 27.78 16.32
N LEU A 283 -15.24 26.52 16.72
CA LEU A 283 -14.16 25.59 17.07
C LEU A 283 -13.51 25.10 15.78
N GLN A 284 -12.24 25.44 15.59
CA GLN A 284 -11.44 25.01 14.45
C GLN A 284 -10.83 23.63 14.73
N SER A 285 -10.29 23.43 15.92
CA SER A 285 -9.66 22.17 16.33
C SER A 285 -9.61 22.03 17.84
N SER A 286 -9.65 20.79 18.32
CA SER A 286 -9.52 20.47 19.74
C SER A 286 -8.75 19.16 19.93
N ILE A 287 -7.80 19.15 20.87
CA ILE A 287 -7.12 17.94 21.34
C ILE A 287 -7.46 17.68 22.81
N GLU A 288 -7.97 16.48 23.09
CA GLU A 288 -8.17 15.96 24.44
C GLU A 288 -7.11 14.90 24.76
N LEU A 289 -6.11 15.27 25.56
CA LEU A 289 -4.93 14.42 25.81
C LEU A 289 -5.26 13.08 26.47
N SER A 290 -6.33 13.01 27.26
CA SER A 290 -6.82 11.75 27.83
C SER A 290 -7.36 10.75 26.81
N THR A 291 -7.61 11.19 25.57
CA THR A 291 -8.15 10.37 24.47
C THR A 291 -7.16 10.15 23.33
N VAL A 292 -6.01 10.84 23.35
CA VAL A 292 -4.99 10.71 22.31
C VAL A 292 -4.23 9.41 22.52
N ASN A 293 -4.28 8.53 21.51
CA ASN A 293 -3.29 7.48 21.38
C ASN A 293 -1.95 8.17 21.07
N LEU A 294 -1.00 8.00 21.98
CA LEU A 294 0.29 8.68 21.89
C LEU A 294 1.04 8.23 20.64
N PRO A 295 1.74 9.13 19.93
CA PRO A 295 2.56 8.76 18.78
C PRO A 295 3.56 7.67 19.18
N ASP A 296 3.65 6.61 18.38
CA ASP A 296 4.68 5.61 18.55
C ASP A 296 6.05 6.26 18.27
N THR A 297 6.81 6.42 19.35
CA THR A 297 8.10 7.12 19.43
C THR A 297 9.18 6.53 18.52
N ARG A 298 8.95 5.33 17.97
CA ARG A 298 9.85 4.67 17.02
C ARG A 298 9.73 5.26 15.61
N PHE A 299 8.61 5.91 15.28
CA PHE A 299 8.35 6.51 13.97
C PHE A 299 8.51 8.03 13.98
N SER A 300 8.89 8.60 12.84
CA SER A 300 9.16 10.04 12.71
C SER A 300 7.87 10.83 12.49
N GLY A 301 7.20 11.25 13.56
CA GLY A 301 5.96 12.04 13.43
C GLY A 301 4.76 11.23 12.90
N GLY A 302 3.61 11.89 12.80
CA GLY A 302 2.31 11.24 12.57
C GLY A 302 1.64 10.76 13.85
N THR A 303 0.38 10.35 13.73
CA THR A 303 -0.43 9.74 14.81
C THR A 303 -0.93 8.34 14.43
N GLY A 304 -0.41 7.77 13.33
CA GLY A 304 -0.84 6.49 12.78
C GLY A 304 -2.23 6.53 12.14
N GLN A 305 -2.84 7.70 11.96
CA GLN A 305 -4.13 7.87 11.30
C GLN A 305 -3.95 8.10 9.79
N LEU A 306 -4.95 7.78 8.97
CA LEU A 306 -4.87 8.00 7.51
C LEU A 306 -4.54 9.47 7.15
N ALA A 307 -5.06 10.44 7.90
CA ALA A 307 -4.78 11.86 7.67
C ALA A 307 -3.40 12.29 8.20
N SER A 308 -2.76 11.49 9.06
CA SER A 308 -1.48 11.77 9.70
C SER A 308 -0.72 10.46 9.95
N PRO A 309 -0.26 9.78 8.87
CA PRO A 309 0.36 8.47 8.97
C PRO A 309 1.71 8.57 9.68
N TYR A 310 2.14 7.48 10.30
CA TYR A 310 3.51 7.37 10.78
C TYR A 310 4.50 7.40 9.62
N VAL A 311 5.59 8.16 9.78
CA VAL A 311 6.62 8.24 8.73
C VAL A 311 7.71 7.20 8.97
N ILE A 312 8.06 6.50 7.91
CA ILE A 312 9.18 5.56 7.84
C ILE A 312 10.28 6.21 7.00
N SER A 313 11.37 6.54 7.66
CA SER A 313 12.55 7.19 7.08
C SER A 313 13.81 6.33 7.17
N THR A 314 13.74 5.15 7.79
CA THR A 314 14.90 4.28 8.02
C THR A 314 14.57 2.81 7.84
N PRO A 315 15.56 1.96 7.48
CA PRO A 315 15.41 0.51 7.45
C PRO A 315 14.88 -0.08 8.76
N GLU A 316 15.32 0.48 9.90
CA GLU A 316 14.96 -0.04 11.22
C GLU A 316 13.49 0.21 11.57
N GLN A 317 12.94 1.36 11.14
CA GLN A 317 11.51 1.66 11.25
C GLN A 317 10.65 0.71 10.39
N LEU A 318 11.12 0.35 9.20
CA LEU A 318 10.40 -0.63 8.37
C LEU A 318 10.42 -2.04 9.00
N ARG A 319 11.54 -2.42 9.62
CA ARG A 319 11.71 -3.74 10.28
C ARG A 319 10.81 -3.95 11.50
N ILE A 320 10.24 -2.90 12.07
CA ILE A 320 9.36 -3.04 13.25
C ILE A 320 7.87 -3.19 12.89
N LEU A 321 7.47 -3.07 11.62
CA LEU A 321 6.09 -3.26 11.15
C LEU A 321 5.52 -4.69 11.39
N GLY A 322 6.38 -5.65 11.72
CA GLY A 322 5.99 -7.04 12.00
C GLY A 322 5.79 -7.40 13.47
N TYR A 323 5.92 -6.45 14.40
CA TYR A 323 5.63 -6.66 15.82
C TYR A 323 4.26 -6.07 16.14
N PRO A 324 3.28 -6.84 16.68
CA PRO A 324 2.07 -6.24 17.19
C PRO A 324 2.47 -5.38 18.38
N THR A 325 2.53 -4.08 18.18
CA THR A 325 2.17 -3.19 19.26
C THR A 325 0.70 -3.48 19.54
N ILE A 326 0.44 -3.86 20.77
CA ILE A 326 -0.84 -4.24 21.38
C ILE A 326 -1.96 -3.18 21.23
N TYR A 327 -1.78 -2.15 20.40
CA TYR A 327 -2.60 -0.95 20.30
C TYR A 327 -2.96 -0.50 18.87
N GLU A 328 -2.46 -1.13 17.80
CA GLU A 328 -2.56 -0.54 16.45
C GLU A 328 -2.92 -1.55 15.35
N THR A 329 -4.11 -2.15 15.43
CA THR A 329 -4.65 -2.97 14.32
C THR A 329 -5.08 -2.15 13.09
N ASP A 330 -4.93 -0.83 13.14
CA ASP A 330 -5.41 0.11 12.13
C ASP A 330 -4.45 1.30 11.88
N ALA A 331 -3.13 1.09 12.00
CA ALA A 331 -2.15 2.16 11.78
C ALA A 331 -1.80 2.34 10.29
N TYR A 332 -1.67 3.60 9.89
CA TYR A 332 -1.25 4.04 8.56
C TYR A 332 0.21 4.50 8.60
N TYR A 333 0.99 4.04 7.63
CA TYR A 333 2.40 4.33 7.47
C TYR A 333 2.67 4.91 6.09
N CYS A 334 3.66 5.79 6.01
CA CYS A 334 4.11 6.41 4.76
C CYS A 334 5.63 6.39 4.70
N LEU A 335 6.21 6.03 3.55
CA LEU A 335 7.65 6.21 3.31
C LEU A 335 7.94 7.68 2.98
N ASP A 336 9.02 8.23 3.51
CA ASP A 336 9.52 9.57 3.10
C ASP A 336 10.74 9.53 2.17
N ARG A 337 11.26 8.32 1.92
CA ARG A 337 12.44 8.08 1.09
C ARG A 337 12.54 6.62 0.68
N ASP A 338 13.45 6.36 -0.25
CA ASP A 338 13.84 5.01 -0.60
C ASP A 338 14.53 4.32 0.58
N ILE A 339 14.17 3.05 0.82
CA ILE A 339 14.68 2.23 1.93
C ILE A 339 15.46 1.05 1.37
N ASP A 340 16.75 0.98 1.71
CA ASP A 340 17.60 -0.19 1.44
C ASP A 340 17.72 -1.04 2.71
N LEU A 341 17.15 -2.24 2.67
CA LEU A 341 17.22 -3.23 3.76
C LEU A 341 18.46 -4.12 3.68
N GLY A 342 19.21 -4.08 2.57
CA GLY A 342 20.35 -4.94 2.31
C GLY A 342 20.00 -6.44 2.32
N GLU A 343 20.93 -7.24 2.80
CA GLU A 343 20.76 -8.69 2.94
C GLU A 343 19.95 -9.05 4.20
N LEU A 344 18.85 -9.77 4.01
CA LEU A 344 17.98 -10.27 5.07
C LEU A 344 18.12 -11.80 5.16
N THR A 345 18.31 -12.27 6.39
CA THR A 345 18.41 -13.72 6.69
C THR A 345 17.08 -14.34 7.12
N ALA A 346 16.07 -13.51 7.40
CA ALA A 346 14.73 -13.90 7.78
C ALA A 346 13.70 -12.82 7.39
N PRO A 347 12.42 -13.19 7.23
CA PRO A 347 11.33 -12.22 7.04
C PRO A 347 11.23 -11.22 8.21
N ILE A 348 10.73 -10.04 7.92
CA ILE A 348 10.33 -9.06 8.94
C ILE A 348 9.18 -9.65 9.77
N GLY A 349 9.27 -9.54 11.11
CA GLY A 349 8.25 -10.03 12.04
C GLY A 349 8.32 -11.53 12.40
N SER A 350 9.30 -12.29 11.88
CA SER A 350 9.34 -13.77 11.97
C SER A 350 9.47 -14.38 13.38
N ARG A 351 9.60 -13.57 14.45
CA ARG A 351 9.83 -14.09 15.82
C ARG A 351 8.56 -14.50 16.55
N ASN A 352 7.37 -14.12 16.07
CA ASN A 352 6.06 -14.52 16.59
C ASN A 352 5.11 -14.73 15.40
N ALA A 353 4.06 -15.55 15.55
CA ALA A 353 3.07 -15.88 14.51
C ALA A 353 2.14 -14.69 14.15
N ASN A 354 2.73 -13.53 13.84
CA ASN A 354 2.01 -12.27 13.72
C ASN A 354 2.04 -11.74 12.29
N SER A 355 0.84 -11.65 11.76
CA SER A 355 0.41 -10.86 10.62
C SER A 355 0.82 -9.38 10.72
N ALA A 356 1.32 -8.80 9.64
CA ALA A 356 1.33 -7.35 9.50
C ALA A 356 -0.09 -6.86 9.13
N MET A 357 -0.76 -6.20 10.08
CA MET A 357 -2.09 -5.59 9.91
C MET A 357 -1.96 -4.07 9.83
N VAL A 358 -1.30 -3.58 8.78
CA VAL A 358 -0.96 -2.15 8.65
C VAL A 358 -1.19 -1.66 7.22
N TRP A 359 -1.49 -0.37 7.06
CA TRP A 359 -1.54 0.28 5.75
C TRP A 359 -0.21 0.96 5.46
N LEU A 360 0.34 0.73 4.27
CA LEU A 360 1.58 1.37 3.82
C LEU A 360 1.38 2.10 2.50
N ASP A 361 1.60 3.42 2.51
CA ASP A 361 1.84 4.19 1.31
C ASP A 361 3.35 4.30 1.05
N GLY A 362 3.79 3.79 -0.10
CA GLY A 362 5.16 3.93 -0.56
C GLY A 362 5.47 5.37 -1.01
N ALA A 363 4.46 6.21 -1.25
CA ALA A 363 4.61 7.59 -1.72
C ALA A 363 5.50 7.74 -2.97
N GLY A 364 5.59 6.69 -3.80
CA GLY A 364 6.43 6.62 -4.98
C GLY A 364 7.88 6.16 -4.71
N HIS A 365 8.23 5.85 -3.46
CA HIS A 365 9.56 5.40 -3.07
C HIS A 365 9.79 3.91 -3.32
N THR A 366 11.06 3.52 -3.25
CA THR A 366 11.55 2.17 -3.49
C THR A 366 11.99 1.48 -2.22
N ILE A 367 11.59 0.21 -2.03
CA ILE A 367 12.21 -0.69 -1.05
C ILE A 367 13.11 -1.67 -1.80
N THR A 368 14.39 -1.71 -1.42
CA THR A 368 15.39 -2.64 -1.96
C THR A 368 15.82 -3.65 -0.90
N TYR A 369 15.87 -4.93 -1.24
CA TYR A 369 16.31 -5.98 -0.33
C TYR A 369 16.74 -7.26 -1.05
N ASN A 370 17.60 -8.04 -0.42
CA ASN A 370 17.95 -9.39 -0.87
C ASN A 370 17.67 -10.38 0.24
N MET A 371 17.14 -11.55 -0.12
CA MET A 371 16.90 -12.63 0.83
C MET A 371 17.51 -13.91 0.29
N ALA A 372 18.23 -14.63 1.15
CA ALA A 372 18.69 -15.98 0.87
C ALA A 372 18.36 -16.86 2.08
N HIS A 373 17.67 -17.97 1.84
CA HIS A 373 17.23 -18.83 2.93
C HIS A 373 17.28 -20.30 2.58
N SER A 374 17.87 -21.07 3.50
CA SER A 374 17.78 -22.52 3.51
C SER A 374 16.76 -22.93 4.57
N THR A 375 15.59 -23.41 4.15
CA THR A 375 14.43 -23.56 5.04
C THR A 375 13.97 -25.00 5.23
N ARG A 376 13.34 -25.24 6.40
CA ARG A 376 12.50 -26.42 6.73
C ARG A 376 11.00 -26.03 6.94
N GLY A 377 10.63 -24.78 6.65
CA GLY A 377 9.32 -24.12 6.91
C GLY A 377 9.54 -22.76 7.62
N PRO A 378 8.70 -21.72 7.50
CA PRO A 378 7.32 -21.59 6.96
C PRO A 378 7.24 -20.77 5.64
N ASN A 379 6.06 -20.21 5.32
CA ASN A 379 5.85 -19.22 4.24
C ASN A 379 6.91 -18.12 4.27
N TYR A 380 7.30 -17.63 3.09
CA TYR A 380 8.46 -16.77 2.95
C TYR A 380 8.21 -15.59 2.02
N GLY A 381 8.79 -14.46 2.39
CA GLY A 381 8.77 -13.19 1.67
C GLY A 381 9.33 -12.12 2.60
N LEU A 382 9.31 -10.85 2.18
CA LEU A 382 9.70 -9.75 3.06
C LEU A 382 8.89 -9.80 4.36
N PHE A 383 7.61 -10.13 4.26
CA PHE A 383 6.71 -10.48 5.35
C PHE A 383 6.22 -11.92 5.20
N GLN A 384 6.01 -12.63 6.32
CA GLN A 384 5.41 -13.98 6.26
C GLN A 384 3.93 -13.91 5.86
N GLN A 385 3.20 -12.96 6.46
CA GLN A 385 1.78 -12.72 6.20
C GLN A 385 1.48 -11.23 6.25
N TRP A 386 0.60 -10.76 5.37
CA TRP A 386 0.17 -9.37 5.28
C TRP A 386 -1.36 -9.29 5.11
N PHE A 387 -1.98 -8.35 5.80
CA PHE A 387 -3.44 -8.20 5.88
C PHE A 387 -3.93 -6.78 5.55
N GLY A 388 -3.03 -5.81 5.44
CA GLY A 388 -3.38 -4.44 5.10
C GLY A 388 -3.19 -4.13 3.62
N GLU A 389 -3.26 -2.84 3.29
CA GLU A 389 -3.06 -2.38 1.91
C GLU A 389 -1.65 -1.82 1.71
N CYS A 390 -1.18 -1.91 0.47
CA CYS A 390 0.05 -1.29 0.03
C CYS A 390 -0.23 -0.46 -1.23
N SER A 391 0.27 0.77 -1.27
CA SER A 391 0.07 1.65 -2.43
C SER A 391 1.34 2.39 -2.82
N ASN A 392 1.44 2.77 -4.11
CA ASN A 392 2.48 3.65 -4.66
C ASN A 392 3.91 3.21 -4.28
N LEU A 393 4.21 1.93 -4.38
CA LEU A 393 5.48 1.37 -3.92
C LEU A 393 6.23 0.69 -5.07
N VAL A 394 7.55 0.87 -5.11
CA VAL A 394 8.44 0.10 -5.98
C VAL A 394 9.21 -0.92 -5.15
N LEU A 395 9.16 -2.19 -5.53
CA LEU A 395 9.87 -3.29 -4.89
C LEU A 395 10.96 -3.82 -5.83
N VAL A 396 12.21 -3.84 -5.35
CA VAL A 396 13.38 -4.29 -6.11
C VAL A 396 14.21 -5.22 -5.25
N GLY A 397 14.71 -6.33 -5.81
CA GLY A 397 15.45 -7.28 -4.99
C GLY A 397 15.50 -8.70 -5.50
N THR A 398 15.99 -9.57 -4.63
CA THR A 398 16.07 -11.02 -4.88
C THR A 398 15.55 -11.82 -3.70
N VAL A 399 14.89 -12.95 -3.98
CA VAL A 399 14.48 -13.94 -2.97
C VAL A 399 14.92 -15.32 -3.43
N ASN A 400 15.93 -15.88 -2.77
CA ASN A 400 16.50 -17.18 -3.09
C ASN A 400 16.21 -18.18 -1.97
N VAL A 401 15.39 -19.18 -2.26
CA VAL A 401 15.02 -20.24 -1.32
C VAL A 401 15.59 -21.58 -1.80
N THR A 402 16.27 -22.29 -0.91
CA THR A 402 16.73 -23.66 -1.15
C THR A 402 16.21 -24.58 -0.05
N PHE A 403 15.47 -25.62 -0.43
CA PHE A 403 14.98 -26.62 0.51
C PHE A 403 16.10 -27.58 0.94
N VAL A 404 16.18 -27.83 2.24
CA VAL A 404 17.15 -28.77 2.80
C VAL A 404 16.44 -30.09 3.16
N PRO A 405 16.89 -31.25 2.64
CA PRO A 405 16.29 -32.55 2.94
C PRO A 405 16.37 -32.93 4.42
N ASP A 406 15.33 -33.56 4.96
CA ASP A 406 15.28 -34.05 6.35
C ASP A 406 15.99 -35.40 6.49
N GLY A 407 17.31 -35.43 6.32
CA GLY A 407 18.23 -36.47 6.83
C GLY A 407 17.84 -37.95 6.68
N GLY A 408 16.94 -38.30 5.75
CA GLY A 408 16.25 -39.60 5.68
C GLY A 408 14.97 -39.58 4.84
N SER A 409 14.34 -38.42 4.62
CA SER A 409 13.29 -38.23 3.61
C SER A 409 13.39 -36.81 3.02
N LEU A 410 13.16 -36.67 1.70
CA LEU A 410 13.09 -35.38 1.00
C LEU A 410 11.80 -34.59 1.29
N LYS A 411 10.93 -35.12 2.17
CA LYS A 411 9.57 -34.61 2.41
C LYS A 411 9.55 -33.57 3.54
N PRO A 412 9.36 -32.27 3.26
CA PRO A 412 8.86 -31.34 4.28
C PRO A 412 7.55 -31.86 4.88
N SER A 413 7.40 -31.75 6.20
CA SER A 413 6.24 -32.22 6.99
C SER A 413 5.00 -31.31 6.88
N VAL A 414 5.04 -30.28 6.03
CA VAL A 414 4.05 -29.21 5.91
C VAL A 414 3.32 -29.26 4.56
N HIS A 415 1.99 -29.11 4.61
CA HIS A 415 1.09 -29.31 3.45
C HIS A 415 1.08 -28.15 2.44
N GLN A 416 1.43 -26.92 2.82
CA GLN A 416 1.46 -25.78 1.89
C GLN A 416 2.51 -24.75 2.32
N LEU A 417 3.36 -24.31 1.39
CA LEU A 417 4.40 -23.31 1.61
C LEU A 417 4.39 -22.26 0.51
N ALA A 418 4.02 -21.03 0.88
CA ALA A 418 3.83 -19.92 -0.04
C ALA A 418 5.03 -18.96 -0.03
N TYR A 419 5.46 -18.55 -1.21
CA TYR A 419 6.65 -17.73 -1.43
C TYR A 419 6.31 -16.46 -2.22
N GLY A 420 6.49 -15.29 -1.61
CA GLY A 420 6.28 -14.00 -2.25
C GLY A 420 7.51 -13.11 -2.17
N GLY A 421 7.61 -12.09 -3.02
CA GLY A 421 8.55 -11.00 -2.79
C GLY A 421 8.11 -10.19 -1.57
N TRP A 422 6.88 -9.66 -1.60
CA TRP A 422 6.33 -8.88 -0.49
C TRP A 422 5.86 -9.75 0.66
N ALA A 423 4.94 -10.68 0.39
CA ALA A 423 4.31 -11.49 1.42
C ALA A 423 4.22 -12.96 1.02
N GLY A 424 4.56 -13.87 1.94
CA GLY A 424 4.26 -15.29 1.74
C GLY A 424 2.76 -15.51 1.54
N GLN A 425 1.93 -14.93 2.42
CA GLN A 425 0.47 -14.96 2.29
C GLN A 425 -0.16 -13.57 2.45
N GLN A 426 -1.22 -13.32 1.67
CA GLN A 426 -2.06 -12.14 1.76
C GLN A 426 -3.53 -12.53 1.96
N TYR A 427 -4.20 -11.90 2.91
CA TYR A 427 -5.65 -12.03 3.10
C TYR A 427 -6.31 -10.66 3.14
N GLY A 428 -7.22 -10.40 2.19
CA GLY A 428 -7.90 -9.11 2.06
C GLY A 428 -6.99 -7.97 1.62
N GLY A 429 -7.50 -6.75 1.67
CA GLY A 429 -6.76 -5.54 1.33
C GLY A 429 -6.54 -5.35 -0.16
N ALA A 430 -5.59 -4.47 -0.50
CA ALA A 430 -5.33 -4.06 -1.85
C ALA A 430 -3.86 -3.70 -2.08
N TYR A 431 -3.39 -3.95 -3.30
CA TYR A 431 -2.17 -3.41 -3.86
C TYR A 431 -2.55 -2.41 -4.95
N ARG A 432 -2.15 -1.14 -4.81
CA ARG A 432 -2.45 -0.07 -5.78
C ARG A 432 -1.19 0.58 -6.30
N ASN A 433 -1.00 0.60 -7.63
CA ASN A 433 0.17 1.20 -8.26
C ASN A 433 1.50 0.62 -7.74
N VAL A 434 1.52 -0.67 -7.38
CA VAL A 434 2.72 -1.34 -6.86
C VAL A 434 3.52 -1.95 -8.02
N GLN A 435 4.81 -1.64 -8.08
CA GLN A 435 5.72 -2.17 -9.09
C GLN A 435 6.62 -3.24 -8.48
N CYS A 436 6.54 -4.46 -9.00
CA CYS A 436 7.30 -5.60 -8.51
C CYS A 436 8.39 -6.01 -9.52
N ASN A 437 9.63 -5.69 -9.15
CA ASN A 437 10.85 -6.05 -9.86
C ASN A 437 11.73 -6.96 -8.98
N ILE A 438 11.13 -8.02 -8.45
CA ILE A 438 11.81 -9.02 -7.62
C ILE A 438 12.14 -10.26 -8.45
N ASP A 439 13.40 -10.70 -8.39
CA ASP A 439 13.81 -12.00 -8.91
C ASP A 439 13.67 -13.06 -7.82
N ILE A 440 12.85 -14.08 -8.05
CA ILE A 440 12.58 -15.14 -7.07
C ILE A 440 13.06 -16.48 -7.63
N THR A 441 13.90 -17.17 -6.87
CA THR A 441 14.32 -18.54 -7.19
C THR A 441 13.99 -19.47 -6.03
N VAL A 442 13.21 -20.52 -6.29
CA VAL A 442 12.87 -21.55 -5.30
C VAL A 442 13.35 -22.90 -5.80
N ASN A 443 14.34 -23.49 -5.10
CA ASN A 443 15.00 -24.74 -5.48
C ASN A 443 14.82 -25.87 -4.45
N GLY A 444 14.46 -27.07 -4.92
CA GLY A 444 14.43 -28.32 -4.15
C GLY A 444 13.11 -28.63 -3.43
N GLY A 445 13.03 -29.81 -2.78
CA GLY A 445 11.93 -30.23 -1.88
C GLY A 445 10.81 -31.07 -2.51
N ASP A 446 10.28 -32.05 -1.76
CA ASP A 446 9.05 -32.79 -2.08
C ASP A 446 7.86 -32.15 -1.31
N CYS A 447 7.38 -30.99 -1.78
CA CYS A 447 6.26 -30.29 -1.15
C CYS A 447 4.92 -30.70 -1.79
N PHE A 448 3.87 -30.74 -0.97
CA PHE A 448 2.51 -31.02 -1.46
C PHE A 448 1.95 -29.83 -2.26
N HIS A 449 2.21 -28.59 -1.82
CA HIS A 449 1.71 -27.38 -2.47
C HIS A 449 2.64 -26.18 -2.27
N MET A 450 3.15 -25.62 -3.36
CA MET A 450 4.13 -24.54 -3.39
C MET A 450 3.73 -23.42 -4.35
N PRO A 451 2.93 -22.46 -3.88
CA PRO A 451 2.63 -21.27 -4.66
C PRO A 451 3.74 -20.21 -4.53
N VAL A 452 4.18 -19.68 -5.66
CA VAL A 452 5.28 -18.70 -5.75
C VAL A 452 4.84 -17.52 -6.60
N GLY A 453 4.92 -16.30 -6.07
CA GLY A 453 4.52 -15.08 -6.77
C GLY A 453 5.45 -13.89 -6.53
N GLY A 454 5.50 -12.95 -7.47
CA GLY A 454 6.38 -11.77 -7.35
C GLY A 454 6.03 -10.90 -6.15
N LEU A 455 4.75 -10.59 -5.93
CA LEU A 455 4.27 -9.90 -4.73
C LEU A 455 3.88 -10.89 -3.65
N THR A 456 2.97 -11.81 -3.96
CA THR A 456 2.36 -12.70 -2.97
C THR A 456 2.54 -14.16 -3.35
N GLY A 457 2.94 -15.01 -2.39
CA GLY A 457 2.90 -16.46 -2.63
C GLY A 457 1.45 -16.93 -2.80
N THR A 458 0.63 -16.71 -1.79
CA THR A 458 -0.82 -16.95 -1.84
C THR A 458 -1.57 -15.67 -1.52
N SER A 459 -2.65 -15.41 -2.24
CA SER A 459 -3.55 -14.29 -2.00
C SER A 459 -5.02 -14.75 -1.93
N SER A 460 -5.81 -14.10 -1.08
CA SER A 460 -7.26 -14.28 -1.10
C SER A 460 -8.03 -13.01 -0.78
N GLY A 461 -9.02 -12.69 -1.61
CA GLY A 461 -9.87 -11.50 -1.48
C GLY A 461 -9.11 -10.19 -1.68
N VAL A 462 -8.08 -10.20 -2.51
CA VAL A 462 -7.15 -9.08 -2.72
C VAL A 462 -7.47 -8.34 -4.01
N LEU A 463 -7.49 -7.01 -3.95
CA LEU A 463 -7.53 -6.15 -5.12
C LEU A 463 -6.11 -5.80 -5.57
N PHE A 464 -5.73 -6.17 -6.79
CA PHE A 464 -4.54 -5.67 -7.47
C PHE A 464 -4.97 -4.66 -8.52
N GLU A 465 -4.64 -3.39 -8.30
CA GLU A 465 -5.00 -2.29 -9.17
C GLU A 465 -3.74 -1.61 -9.71
N ASN A 466 -3.60 -1.56 -11.04
CA ASN A 466 -2.48 -0.94 -11.74
C ASN A 466 -1.10 -1.46 -11.28
N CYS A 467 -1.03 -2.72 -10.86
CA CYS A 467 0.21 -3.34 -10.42
C CYS A 467 1.02 -3.87 -11.59
N THR A 468 2.36 -3.89 -11.46
CA THR A 468 3.25 -4.38 -12.51
C THR A 468 4.17 -5.49 -12.01
N ALA A 469 4.40 -6.50 -12.85
CA ALA A 469 5.37 -7.58 -12.63
C ALA A 469 6.39 -7.63 -13.77
N ALA A 470 7.68 -7.43 -13.47
CA ALA A 470 8.76 -7.46 -14.46
C ALA A 470 9.96 -8.36 -14.10
N GLY A 471 10.00 -8.92 -12.89
CA GLY A 471 11.09 -9.79 -12.42
C GLY A 471 11.15 -11.18 -13.08
N GLN A 472 12.18 -11.94 -12.71
CA GLN A 472 12.40 -13.34 -13.10
C GLN A 472 11.99 -14.26 -11.94
N ILE A 473 10.95 -15.06 -12.13
CA ILE A 473 10.46 -15.99 -11.10
C ILE A 473 10.67 -17.40 -11.60
N THR A 474 11.49 -18.18 -10.90
CA THR A 474 11.84 -19.55 -11.25
C THR A 474 11.61 -20.49 -10.08
N THR A 475 10.88 -21.56 -10.31
CA THR A 475 10.77 -22.68 -9.38
C THR A 475 11.34 -23.94 -10.01
N SER A 476 12.07 -24.74 -9.22
CA SER A 476 12.69 -25.98 -9.69
C SER A 476 12.73 -27.01 -8.58
N PHE A 477 12.12 -28.17 -8.78
CA PHE A 477 12.05 -29.22 -7.76
C PHE A 477 12.25 -30.63 -8.33
N GLU A 478 12.61 -31.55 -7.44
CA GLU A 478 12.84 -32.97 -7.75
C GLU A 478 11.81 -33.83 -7.02
N VAL A 479 10.95 -34.52 -7.77
CA VAL A 479 9.91 -35.40 -7.26
C VAL A 479 10.51 -36.79 -6.99
N VAL A 480 10.39 -37.24 -5.74
CA VAL A 480 10.96 -38.53 -5.30
C VAL A 480 9.88 -39.44 -4.71
N GLY A 481 9.65 -40.58 -5.37
CA GLY A 481 8.67 -41.58 -4.94
C GLY A 481 7.25 -41.29 -5.43
N SER A 482 6.23 -41.73 -4.68
CA SER A 482 4.82 -41.44 -4.96
C SER A 482 4.34 -40.27 -4.08
N SER A 483 4.49 -39.04 -4.59
CA SER A 483 3.99 -37.82 -3.95
C SER A 483 3.06 -37.05 -4.89
N ILE A 484 2.18 -36.23 -4.32
CA ILE A 484 1.35 -35.25 -5.04
C ILE A 484 2.04 -33.92 -4.84
N THR A 485 2.29 -33.18 -5.92
CA THR A 485 2.96 -31.89 -5.85
C THR A 485 2.24 -30.87 -6.71
N TRP A 486 1.92 -29.74 -6.12
CA TRP A 486 1.43 -28.56 -6.83
C TRP A 486 2.47 -27.46 -6.78
N ALA A 487 2.87 -26.95 -7.93
CA ALA A 487 3.82 -25.85 -8.02
C ALA A 487 3.25 -24.78 -8.97
N ASN A 488 2.77 -23.70 -8.35
CA ASN A 488 1.99 -22.67 -9.03
C ASN A 488 2.77 -21.37 -8.98
N THR A 489 3.31 -20.99 -10.13
CA THR A 489 4.24 -19.87 -10.23
C THR A 489 3.58 -18.73 -11.01
N GLY A 490 3.53 -17.52 -10.44
CA GLY A 490 2.94 -16.36 -11.11
C GLY A 490 3.75 -15.08 -10.98
N GLY A 491 3.60 -14.16 -11.94
CA GLY A 491 4.34 -12.88 -11.92
C GLY A 491 3.98 -11.96 -10.76
N LEU A 492 2.72 -11.92 -10.34
CA LEU A 492 2.27 -11.17 -9.16
C LEU A 492 1.91 -12.09 -8.01
N SER A 493 1.10 -13.12 -8.26
CA SER A 493 0.64 -14.07 -7.24
C SER A 493 0.88 -15.51 -7.66
N GLY A 494 1.24 -16.40 -6.72
CA GLY A 494 1.33 -17.83 -7.01
C GLY A 494 -0.05 -18.46 -7.10
N ASP A 495 -0.73 -18.52 -5.96
CA ASP A 495 -2.11 -18.99 -5.81
C ASP A 495 -3.04 -17.83 -5.46
N SER A 496 -4.21 -17.78 -6.08
CA SER A 496 -5.15 -16.68 -5.91
C SER A 496 -6.59 -17.16 -5.76
N TYR A 497 -7.30 -16.65 -4.76
CA TYR A 497 -8.66 -17.04 -4.43
C TYR A 497 -9.55 -15.83 -4.18
N LEU A 498 -10.58 -15.60 -5.00
CA LEU A 498 -11.46 -14.42 -4.88
C LEU A 498 -10.77 -13.08 -5.17
N ASP A 499 -9.63 -13.12 -5.87
CA ASP A 499 -8.85 -11.93 -6.16
C ASP A 499 -9.39 -11.18 -7.39
N THR A 500 -9.06 -9.89 -7.45
CA THR A 500 -9.39 -9.03 -8.60
C THR A 500 -8.14 -8.34 -9.09
N TRP A 501 -7.81 -8.52 -10.37
CA TRP A 501 -6.79 -7.73 -11.07
C TRP A 501 -7.44 -6.76 -12.03
N THR A 502 -7.09 -5.49 -11.92
CA THR A 502 -7.51 -4.45 -12.86
C THR A 502 -6.33 -3.60 -13.29
N GLY A 503 -6.19 -3.39 -14.60
CA GLY A 503 -5.13 -2.53 -15.15
C GLY A 503 -3.71 -3.04 -14.92
N CYS A 504 -3.53 -4.32 -14.58
CA CYS A 504 -2.22 -4.87 -14.24
C CYS A 504 -1.41 -5.26 -15.49
N ILE A 505 -0.07 -5.14 -15.40
CA ILE A 505 0.84 -5.45 -16.50
C ILE A 505 1.88 -6.49 -16.07
N ALA A 506 2.02 -7.56 -16.84
CA ALA A 506 3.04 -8.58 -16.67
C ALA A 506 3.99 -8.63 -17.87
N SER A 507 5.29 -8.47 -17.62
CA SER A 507 6.34 -8.43 -18.66
C SER A 507 7.58 -9.25 -18.33
N GLY A 508 7.67 -9.79 -17.12
CA GLY A 508 8.79 -10.61 -16.64
C GLY A 508 8.83 -12.02 -17.24
N THR A 509 9.70 -12.86 -16.66
CA THR A 509 9.76 -14.30 -17.01
C THR A 509 9.32 -15.12 -15.82
N VAL A 510 8.42 -16.06 -16.07
CA VAL A 510 7.88 -16.97 -15.06
C VAL A 510 8.16 -18.39 -15.51
N GLN A 511 8.87 -19.15 -14.69
CA GLN A 511 9.30 -20.49 -14.99
C GLN A 511 8.97 -21.45 -13.84
N SER A 512 8.31 -22.56 -14.17
CA SER A 512 7.96 -23.62 -13.23
C SER A 512 8.53 -24.95 -13.75
N ASN A 513 9.45 -25.58 -13.02
CA ASN A 513 10.11 -26.81 -13.45
C ASN A 513 10.00 -27.92 -12.41
N SER A 514 9.73 -29.15 -12.87
CA SER A 514 9.89 -30.37 -12.08
C SER A 514 10.74 -31.41 -12.81
N SER A 515 11.41 -32.26 -12.03
CA SER A 515 12.15 -33.42 -12.54
C SER A 515 11.98 -34.60 -11.59
N GLY A 516 12.05 -35.84 -12.07
CA GLY A 516 11.83 -37.01 -11.20
C GLY A 516 11.38 -38.26 -11.95
N ALA A 517 11.44 -39.40 -11.25
CA ALA A 517 10.97 -40.70 -11.72
C ALA A 517 9.97 -41.27 -10.70
N GLY A 518 8.75 -40.72 -10.68
CA GLY A 518 7.69 -41.10 -9.73
C GLY A 518 6.29 -41.02 -10.36
N LEU A 519 5.36 -41.84 -9.86
CA LEU A 519 3.92 -41.68 -10.12
C LEU A 519 3.43 -40.51 -9.27
N SER A 520 3.53 -39.29 -9.80
CA SER A 520 3.05 -38.09 -9.14
C SER A 520 1.86 -37.50 -9.88
N VAL A 521 0.73 -37.48 -9.19
CA VAL A 521 -0.43 -36.70 -9.62
C VAL A 521 -0.09 -35.25 -9.27
N SER A 522 0.42 -34.49 -10.24
CA SER A 522 1.00 -33.16 -10.00
C SER A 522 0.37 -32.11 -10.90
N GLU A 523 0.25 -30.87 -10.43
CA GLU A 523 -0.17 -29.72 -11.23
C GLU A 523 0.97 -28.69 -11.22
N LEU A 524 1.51 -28.39 -12.40
CA LEU A 524 2.60 -27.45 -12.57
C LEU A 524 2.15 -26.29 -13.45
N THR A 525 1.98 -25.12 -12.85
CA THR A 525 1.45 -23.96 -13.55
C THR A 525 2.41 -22.80 -13.54
N ALA A 526 2.43 -22.07 -14.65
CA ALA A 526 3.13 -20.81 -14.78
C ALA A 526 2.18 -19.77 -15.42
N GLY A 527 2.11 -18.57 -14.85
CA GLY A 527 1.29 -17.48 -15.37
C GLY A 527 1.89 -16.09 -15.20
N GLY A 528 1.60 -15.14 -16.09
CA GLY A 528 2.17 -13.79 -16.01
C GLY A 528 1.63 -12.96 -14.84
N LEU A 529 0.38 -13.15 -14.42
CA LEU A 529 -0.20 -12.54 -13.21
C LEU A 529 -0.29 -13.58 -12.09
N ALA A 530 -1.00 -14.68 -12.34
CA ALA A 530 -1.27 -15.71 -11.35
C ALA A 530 -0.85 -17.09 -11.88
N GLY A 531 -0.19 -17.90 -11.06
CA GLY A 531 0.05 -19.31 -11.40
C GLY A 531 -1.27 -20.07 -11.47
N ARG A 532 -2.00 -20.06 -10.36
CA ARG A 532 -3.36 -20.60 -10.24
C ARG A 532 -4.31 -19.53 -9.73
N ALA A 533 -5.48 -19.41 -10.36
CA ALA A 533 -6.54 -18.51 -9.90
C ALA A 533 -7.89 -19.23 -9.80
N LYS A 534 -8.65 -18.89 -8.76
CA LYS A 534 -9.98 -19.45 -8.52
C LYS A 534 -10.96 -18.37 -8.10
N ASP A 535 -12.17 -18.42 -8.66
CA ASP A 535 -13.25 -17.47 -8.37
C ASP A 535 -12.79 -16.00 -8.49
N ALA A 536 -11.96 -15.71 -9.49
CA ALA A 536 -11.21 -14.46 -9.58
C ALA A 536 -11.52 -13.69 -10.88
N SER A 537 -11.26 -12.39 -10.88
CA SER A 537 -11.53 -11.53 -12.03
C SER A 537 -10.28 -10.81 -12.53
N VAL A 538 -10.09 -10.79 -13.84
CA VAL A 538 -8.98 -10.14 -14.54
C VAL A 538 -9.60 -9.16 -15.53
N SER A 539 -9.29 -7.87 -15.39
CA SER A 539 -9.86 -6.84 -16.25
C SER A 539 -8.83 -5.82 -16.71
N ASN A 540 -8.84 -5.46 -17.99
CA ASN A 540 -7.91 -4.45 -18.54
C ASN A 540 -6.42 -4.78 -18.30
N CYS A 541 -6.08 -6.06 -18.10
CA CYS A 541 -4.71 -6.50 -17.84
C CYS A 541 -3.99 -6.95 -19.13
N ILE A 542 -2.67 -6.78 -19.16
CA ILE A 542 -1.84 -7.09 -20.34
C ILE A 542 -0.63 -7.95 -19.96
N PHE A 543 -0.36 -8.97 -20.77
CA PHE A 543 0.86 -9.77 -20.72
C PHE A 543 1.75 -9.58 -21.96
N SER A 544 3.06 -9.45 -21.75
CA SER A 544 4.08 -9.30 -22.80
C SER A 544 5.40 -10.05 -22.51
N GLY A 545 5.43 -10.88 -21.46
CA GLY A 545 6.63 -11.55 -20.98
C GLY A 545 6.84 -12.97 -21.52
N THR A 546 7.52 -13.80 -20.75
CA THR A 546 7.75 -15.22 -21.06
C THR A 546 7.23 -16.11 -19.93
N VAL A 547 6.46 -17.13 -20.26
CA VAL A 547 5.94 -18.12 -19.30
C VAL A 547 6.35 -19.51 -19.76
N ASN A 548 7.02 -20.27 -18.90
CA ASN A 548 7.48 -21.62 -19.18
C ASN A 548 7.08 -22.55 -18.04
N SER A 549 6.51 -23.71 -18.37
CA SER A 549 6.22 -24.77 -17.42
C SER A 549 6.75 -26.09 -17.98
N SER A 550 7.57 -26.83 -17.22
CA SER A 550 8.20 -28.06 -17.73
C SER A 550 8.33 -29.15 -16.67
N SER A 551 8.11 -30.40 -17.06
CA SER A 551 8.20 -31.55 -16.17
C SER A 551 8.75 -32.78 -16.90
N THR A 552 9.54 -33.60 -16.23
CA THR A 552 9.86 -34.96 -16.73
C THR A 552 8.94 -36.04 -16.16
N ASP A 553 8.00 -35.67 -15.27
CA ASP A 553 7.14 -36.61 -14.57
C ASP A 553 6.00 -37.06 -15.48
N ALA A 554 5.87 -38.36 -15.73
CA ALA A 554 4.95 -38.88 -16.75
C ALA A 554 3.45 -38.61 -16.48
N GLU A 555 3.09 -38.33 -15.22
CA GLU A 555 1.70 -38.17 -14.75
C GLU A 555 1.32 -36.71 -14.45
N ALA A 556 2.23 -35.74 -14.62
CA ALA A 556 1.96 -34.34 -14.28
C ALA A 556 1.04 -33.63 -15.29
N GLN A 557 0.22 -32.71 -14.80
CA GLN A 557 -0.52 -31.76 -15.62
C GLN A 557 0.21 -30.43 -15.65
N ILE A 558 0.56 -29.98 -16.86
CA ILE A 558 1.41 -28.81 -17.09
C ILE A 558 0.57 -27.71 -17.73
N GLY A 559 0.59 -26.53 -17.14
CA GLY A 559 -0.11 -25.34 -17.64
C GLY A 559 0.83 -24.15 -17.81
N ALA A 560 0.78 -23.51 -18.98
CA ALA A 560 1.44 -22.23 -19.23
C ALA A 560 0.45 -21.24 -19.86
N GLY A 561 0.13 -20.16 -19.15
CA GLY A 561 -0.78 -19.13 -19.64
C GLY A 561 -0.20 -17.73 -19.52
N GLY A 562 -0.47 -16.86 -20.49
CA GLY A 562 0.12 -15.50 -20.45
C GLY A 562 -0.34 -14.67 -19.25
N LEU A 563 -1.61 -14.74 -18.84
CA LEU A 563 -2.09 -14.04 -17.64
C LEU A 563 -2.25 -14.98 -16.46
N VAL A 564 -2.96 -16.08 -16.64
CA VAL A 564 -3.23 -17.08 -15.60
C VAL A 564 -2.70 -18.42 -16.08
N GLY A 565 -1.98 -19.18 -15.25
CA GLY A 565 -1.62 -20.55 -15.60
C GLY A 565 -2.88 -21.41 -15.71
N ASN A 566 -3.45 -21.83 -14.57
CA ASN A 566 -4.73 -22.53 -14.54
C ASN A 566 -5.80 -21.73 -13.78
N GLY A 567 -6.98 -21.61 -14.38
CA GLY A 567 -8.12 -20.90 -13.84
C GLY A 567 -9.28 -21.83 -13.49
N TYR A 568 -9.92 -21.56 -12.36
CA TYR A 568 -10.94 -22.43 -11.77
C TYR A 568 -12.22 -21.69 -11.36
N ASP A 569 -13.37 -22.35 -11.53
CA ASP A 569 -14.70 -21.87 -11.13
C ASP A 569 -15.08 -20.54 -11.83
N ASN A 570 -15.43 -19.50 -11.08
CA ASN A 570 -15.92 -18.22 -11.60
C ASN A 570 -14.80 -17.30 -12.13
N MET A 571 -13.96 -17.81 -13.03
CA MET A 571 -12.92 -16.98 -13.64
C MET A 571 -13.51 -16.03 -14.66
N LEU A 572 -13.25 -14.73 -14.50
CA LEU A 572 -13.74 -13.69 -15.42
C LEU A 572 -12.56 -12.96 -16.06
N PHE A 573 -12.51 -12.92 -17.39
CA PHE A 573 -11.56 -12.11 -18.15
C PHE A 573 -12.31 -11.10 -18.99
N PHE A 574 -11.99 -9.82 -18.81
CA PHE A 574 -12.64 -8.72 -19.53
C PHE A 574 -11.63 -7.69 -20.04
N ASN A 575 -11.63 -7.40 -21.34
CA ASN A 575 -10.72 -6.42 -21.95
C ASN A 575 -9.22 -6.74 -21.73
N CYS A 576 -8.85 -8.02 -21.70
CA CYS A 576 -7.48 -8.45 -21.44
C CYS A 576 -6.70 -8.78 -22.72
N GLY A 577 -5.37 -8.71 -22.65
CA GLY A 577 -4.49 -8.92 -23.81
C GLY A 577 -3.22 -9.71 -23.50
N ALA A 578 -2.72 -10.47 -24.48
CA ALA A 578 -1.43 -11.17 -24.39
C ALA A 578 -0.62 -11.11 -25.70
N SER A 579 0.70 -10.88 -25.60
CA SER A 579 1.61 -10.78 -26.75
C SER A 579 2.98 -11.47 -26.56
N GLY A 580 3.22 -12.03 -25.38
CA GLY A 580 4.48 -12.70 -25.03
C GLY A 580 4.58 -14.14 -25.53
N THR A 581 5.27 -14.99 -24.77
CA THR A 581 5.41 -16.43 -25.08
C THR A 581 4.91 -17.30 -23.93
N ALA A 582 4.21 -18.39 -24.23
CA ALA A 582 3.81 -19.39 -23.25
C ALA A 582 4.16 -20.81 -23.72
N SER A 583 4.91 -21.56 -22.91
CA SER A 583 5.36 -22.91 -23.25
C SER A 583 5.11 -23.91 -22.13
N ALA A 584 4.49 -25.04 -22.44
CA ALA A 584 4.29 -26.18 -21.56
C ALA A 584 5.03 -27.42 -22.10
N GLN A 585 5.77 -28.15 -21.26
CA GLN A 585 6.53 -29.31 -21.70
C GLN A 585 6.48 -30.49 -20.72
N GLY A 586 6.21 -31.69 -21.25
CA GLY A 586 6.21 -32.95 -20.53
C GLY A 586 4.93 -33.21 -19.76
N GLY A 587 4.95 -34.14 -18.81
CA GLY A 587 3.72 -34.53 -18.12
C GLY A 587 2.91 -35.60 -18.85
N ASN A 588 1.71 -35.84 -18.30
CA ASN A 588 0.62 -36.56 -18.95
C ASN A 588 -0.12 -35.62 -19.91
N HIS A 589 -0.43 -34.42 -19.41
CA HIS A 589 -1.15 -33.37 -20.13
C HIS A 589 -0.32 -32.09 -20.16
N SER A 590 -0.16 -31.46 -21.33
CA SER A 590 0.45 -30.13 -21.45
C SER A 590 -0.52 -29.14 -22.11
N ASN A 591 -0.77 -28.00 -21.46
CA ASN A 591 -1.67 -26.96 -21.95
C ASN A 591 -0.92 -25.63 -22.08
N ALA A 592 -1.04 -24.97 -23.22
CA ALA A 592 -0.53 -23.62 -23.42
C ALA A 592 -1.60 -22.70 -24.02
N GLY A 593 -1.77 -21.51 -23.43
CA GLY A 593 -2.73 -20.52 -23.92
C GLY A 593 -2.24 -19.08 -23.77
N GLY A 594 -2.76 -18.19 -24.61
CA GLY A 594 -2.38 -16.78 -24.57
C GLY A 594 -2.81 -16.07 -23.29
N LEU A 595 -4.01 -16.34 -22.79
CA LEU A 595 -4.53 -15.77 -21.55
C LEU A 595 -4.49 -16.79 -20.42
N ALA A 596 -5.02 -18.00 -20.67
CA ALA A 596 -5.10 -19.08 -19.69
C ALA A 596 -4.64 -20.41 -20.28
N ALA A 597 -3.92 -21.25 -19.55
CA ALA A 597 -3.62 -22.60 -20.02
C ALA A 597 -4.87 -23.48 -19.97
N PHE A 598 -5.55 -23.48 -18.83
CA PHE A 598 -6.74 -24.27 -18.57
C PHE A 598 -7.79 -23.45 -17.85
N LEU A 599 -9.05 -23.56 -18.29
CA LEU A 599 -10.21 -23.02 -17.58
C LEU A 599 -11.20 -24.14 -17.29
N SER A 600 -11.45 -24.37 -16.01
CA SER A 600 -12.31 -25.48 -15.56
C SER A 600 -13.17 -25.16 -14.36
N PHE A 601 -14.27 -25.88 -14.22
CA PHE A 601 -14.97 -26.00 -12.95
C PHE A 601 -14.21 -26.95 -12.00
N THR A 602 -14.13 -26.59 -10.72
CA THR A 602 -13.56 -27.42 -9.64
C THR A 602 -14.66 -28.23 -8.98
N TYR A 603 -14.62 -29.56 -9.11
CA TYR A 603 -15.43 -30.43 -8.27
C TYR A 603 -14.86 -30.47 -6.85
N LYS A 604 -15.71 -30.53 -5.82
CA LYS A 604 -15.23 -30.74 -4.44
C LYS A 604 -14.41 -32.03 -4.37
N ALA A 605 -13.17 -31.90 -3.88
CA ALA A 605 -12.14 -32.91 -3.62
C ALA A 605 -11.19 -33.19 -4.80
N ASP A 606 -10.11 -32.41 -4.87
CA ASP A 606 -8.69 -32.85 -4.89
C ASP A 606 -8.26 -33.98 -5.85
N HIS A 607 -9.08 -34.38 -6.83
CA HIS A 607 -8.81 -35.50 -7.72
C HIS A 607 -9.22 -35.24 -9.17
N PHE A 608 -8.28 -35.61 -10.05
CA PHE A 608 -8.32 -35.60 -11.51
C PHE A 608 -9.30 -36.63 -12.07
N LEU A 609 -10.58 -36.50 -11.75
CA LEU A 609 -11.65 -37.20 -12.45
C LEU A 609 -12.47 -36.19 -13.26
N PRO A 610 -12.88 -36.55 -14.50
CA PRO A 610 -13.81 -35.74 -15.26
C PRO A 610 -15.10 -35.51 -14.44
N PRO A 611 -15.73 -34.32 -14.55
CA PRO A 611 -16.92 -33.99 -13.79
C PRO A 611 -18.03 -35.03 -14.02
N ASP A 612 -18.74 -35.42 -12.95
CA ASP A 612 -20.00 -36.15 -13.07
C ASP A 612 -21.06 -35.17 -13.60
N PRO A 613 -21.58 -35.36 -14.82
CA PRO A 613 -22.57 -34.45 -15.42
C PRO A 613 -23.91 -34.44 -14.66
N ALA A 614 -24.08 -35.24 -13.60
CA ALA A 614 -25.31 -35.35 -12.81
C ALA A 614 -25.32 -34.57 -11.48
N SER A 615 -24.27 -33.81 -11.12
CA SER A 615 -24.27 -33.04 -9.86
C SER A 615 -24.96 -31.68 -10.01
N ASP A 616 -25.92 -31.37 -9.13
CA ASP A 616 -26.70 -30.12 -9.10
C ASP A 616 -25.86 -28.82 -8.90
N ASP A 617 -24.55 -28.91 -8.62
CA ASP A 617 -23.63 -27.76 -8.44
C ASP A 617 -23.10 -27.16 -9.78
N PHE A 618 -23.53 -27.67 -10.94
CA PHE A 618 -22.99 -27.32 -12.27
C PHE A 618 -23.49 -25.96 -12.83
N GLU A 619 -24.66 -25.47 -12.39
CA GLU A 619 -25.36 -24.38 -13.10
C GLU A 619 -24.83 -22.95 -12.83
N ASP A 620 -24.10 -22.71 -11.72
CA ASP A 620 -23.80 -21.34 -11.28
C ASP A 620 -22.34 -20.89 -11.44
N LYS A 621 -21.42 -21.75 -11.90
CA LYS A 621 -19.97 -21.44 -11.95
C LYS A 621 -19.33 -21.70 -13.30
N VAL A 622 -19.31 -20.69 -14.16
CA VAL A 622 -18.76 -20.79 -15.52
C VAL A 622 -17.70 -19.71 -15.74
N ALA A 623 -16.52 -20.13 -16.21
CA ALA A 623 -15.47 -19.20 -16.59
C ALA A 623 -15.85 -18.44 -17.87
N VAL A 624 -15.56 -17.14 -17.93
CA VAL A 624 -15.91 -16.26 -19.07
C VAL A 624 -14.69 -15.49 -19.54
N ILE A 625 -14.42 -15.55 -20.85
CA ILE A 625 -13.51 -14.64 -21.56
C ILE A 625 -14.34 -13.76 -22.48
N GLN A 626 -14.27 -12.44 -22.30
CA GLN A 626 -15.04 -11.50 -23.09
C GLN A 626 -14.22 -10.27 -23.49
N ASN A 627 -14.30 -9.91 -24.78
CA ASN A 627 -13.58 -8.77 -25.34
C ASN A 627 -12.06 -8.83 -25.11
N CYS A 628 -11.48 -10.03 -25.17
CA CYS A 628 -10.06 -10.25 -24.94
C CYS A 628 -9.33 -10.62 -26.24
N TRP A 629 -8.00 -10.51 -26.21
CA TRP A 629 -7.18 -10.82 -27.36
C TRP A 629 -5.85 -11.49 -27.06
N SER A 630 -5.27 -12.17 -28.05
CA SER A 630 -3.93 -12.73 -27.95
C SER A 630 -3.17 -12.77 -29.27
N THR A 631 -1.88 -12.47 -29.21
CA THR A 631 -0.89 -12.63 -30.27
C THR A 631 0.30 -13.48 -29.81
N ALA A 632 0.17 -14.14 -28.65
CA ALA A 632 1.26 -14.84 -28.00
C ALA A 632 1.78 -16.01 -28.87
N ALA A 633 3.08 -16.27 -28.77
CA ALA A 633 3.68 -17.48 -29.31
C ALA A 633 3.52 -18.63 -28.29
N LEU A 634 3.01 -19.76 -28.75
CA LEU A 634 2.57 -20.85 -27.89
C LEU A 634 3.24 -22.17 -28.26
N SER A 635 3.62 -22.95 -27.25
CA SER A 635 4.07 -24.32 -27.47
C SER A 635 3.65 -25.28 -26.36
N ALA A 636 3.22 -26.47 -26.76
CA ALA A 636 3.05 -27.61 -25.86
C ALA A 636 3.87 -28.78 -26.42
N SER A 637 4.62 -29.52 -25.61
CA SER A 637 5.37 -30.65 -26.15
C SER A 637 5.72 -31.72 -25.13
N GLY A 638 6.06 -32.92 -25.58
CA GLY A 638 6.63 -33.95 -24.72
C GLY A 638 5.66 -34.62 -23.74
N SER A 639 4.36 -34.29 -23.78
CA SER A 639 3.32 -34.96 -22.99
C SER A 639 3.19 -36.43 -23.39
N SER A 640 2.92 -37.33 -22.44
CA SER A 640 2.71 -38.76 -22.72
C SER A 640 1.33 -39.07 -23.31
N PHE A 641 0.31 -38.21 -23.06
CA PHE A 641 -1.07 -38.42 -23.54
C PHE A 641 -1.59 -37.28 -24.42
N GLN A 642 -1.73 -36.06 -23.89
CA GLN A 642 -2.40 -34.95 -24.59
C GLN A 642 -1.64 -33.63 -24.48
N SER A 643 -1.54 -32.92 -25.60
CA SER A 643 -1.04 -31.55 -25.68
C SER A 643 -2.08 -30.66 -26.34
N ASP A 644 -2.48 -29.58 -25.66
CA ASP A 644 -3.42 -28.57 -26.15
C ASP A 644 -2.76 -27.20 -26.25
N CYS A 645 -2.95 -26.54 -27.39
CA CYS A 645 -2.55 -25.16 -27.61
C CYS A 645 -3.72 -24.37 -28.18
N GLY A 646 -4.01 -23.21 -27.60
CA GLY A 646 -5.00 -22.30 -28.17
C GLY A 646 -4.68 -20.84 -27.96
N GLY A 647 -5.06 -20.01 -28.94
CA GLY A 647 -4.68 -18.61 -28.95
C GLY A 647 -5.08 -17.83 -27.70
N LEU A 648 -6.27 -18.09 -27.15
CA LEU A 648 -6.74 -17.50 -25.89
C LEU A 648 -6.61 -18.48 -24.72
N ALA A 649 -7.09 -19.71 -24.90
CA ALA A 649 -7.06 -20.74 -23.87
C ALA A 649 -6.48 -22.05 -24.41
N GLY A 650 -5.75 -22.83 -23.62
CA GLY A 650 -5.36 -24.17 -24.05
C GLY A 650 -6.57 -25.12 -24.09
N GLN A 651 -7.29 -25.22 -22.98
CA GLN A 651 -8.47 -26.06 -22.82
C GLN A 651 -9.59 -25.38 -22.01
N LEU A 652 -10.86 -25.65 -22.37
CA LEU A 652 -12.09 -25.16 -21.72
C LEU A 652 -12.97 -26.31 -21.21
N SER A 653 -13.51 -26.21 -19.98
CA SER A 653 -14.32 -27.29 -19.37
C SER A 653 -15.10 -26.94 -18.05
N PRO A 654 -16.38 -26.55 -18.05
CA PRO A 654 -17.11 -25.71 -19.00
C PRO A 654 -16.60 -24.24 -18.96
N ALA A 655 -16.63 -23.54 -20.09
CA ALA A 655 -16.33 -22.11 -20.15
C ALA A 655 -16.97 -21.42 -21.37
N ILE A 656 -17.05 -20.10 -21.32
CA ILE A 656 -17.59 -19.25 -22.37
C ILE A 656 -16.51 -18.31 -22.90
N ILE A 657 -16.34 -18.26 -24.22
CA ILE A 657 -15.54 -17.23 -24.90
C ILE A 657 -16.47 -16.44 -25.83
N ARG A 658 -16.48 -15.13 -25.66
CA ARG A 658 -17.32 -14.19 -26.42
C ARG A 658 -16.51 -13.07 -26.98
N THR A 659 -16.83 -12.64 -28.19
CA THR A 659 -16.42 -11.33 -28.69
C THR A 659 -14.89 -11.14 -28.60
N SER A 660 -14.12 -12.19 -28.87
CA SER A 660 -12.68 -12.25 -28.57
C SER A 660 -11.89 -12.74 -29.78
N TRP A 661 -10.59 -12.47 -29.79
CA TRP A 661 -9.79 -12.76 -30.98
C TRP A 661 -8.35 -13.20 -30.73
N ALA A 662 -7.80 -14.00 -31.64
CA ALA A 662 -6.40 -14.39 -31.52
C ALA A 662 -5.66 -14.49 -32.86
N LYS A 663 -4.36 -14.23 -32.83
CA LYS A 663 -3.42 -14.48 -33.92
C LYS A 663 -2.19 -15.21 -33.35
N PRO A 664 -2.35 -16.46 -32.92
CA PRO A 664 -1.26 -17.19 -32.30
C PRO A 664 -0.24 -17.69 -33.32
N THR A 665 1.00 -17.84 -32.87
CA THR A 665 2.00 -18.69 -33.54
C THR A 665 2.17 -19.92 -32.68
N VAL A 666 1.85 -21.10 -33.22
CA VAL A 666 1.81 -22.34 -32.42
C VAL A 666 2.81 -23.36 -32.95
N THR A 667 3.54 -23.98 -32.03
CA THR A 667 4.43 -25.13 -32.29
C THR A 667 4.14 -26.24 -31.28
N ILE A 668 3.73 -27.43 -31.72
CA ILE A 668 3.42 -28.57 -30.83
C ILE A 668 4.17 -29.83 -31.28
N LYS A 669 4.61 -30.66 -30.33
CA LYS A 669 5.25 -31.97 -30.58
C LYS A 669 4.86 -33.01 -29.53
N GLY A 670 4.26 -34.13 -29.92
CA GLY A 670 3.85 -35.17 -28.95
C GLY A 670 3.47 -36.50 -29.62
N PRO A 671 3.02 -37.52 -28.86
CA PRO A 671 2.75 -38.84 -29.41
C PRO A 671 1.32 -39.00 -29.96
N THR A 672 0.27 -38.78 -29.17
CA THR A 672 -1.07 -39.33 -29.49
C THR A 672 -2.17 -38.29 -29.70
N TYR A 673 -2.31 -37.29 -28.82
CA TYR A 673 -3.35 -36.26 -28.93
C TYR A 673 -2.75 -34.86 -28.94
N GLN A 674 -2.64 -34.28 -30.13
CA GLN A 674 -2.07 -32.95 -30.34
C GLN A 674 -3.14 -32.04 -30.95
N ASN A 675 -3.66 -31.12 -30.14
CA ASN A 675 -4.77 -30.26 -30.50
C ASN A 675 -4.29 -28.80 -30.59
N ILE A 676 -4.44 -28.20 -31.78
CA ILE A 676 -4.18 -26.78 -31.97
C ILE A 676 -5.43 -26.08 -32.48
N GLY A 677 -5.90 -25.08 -31.74
CA GLY A 677 -6.95 -24.18 -32.20
C GLY A 677 -6.51 -22.73 -32.25
N GLY A 678 -7.10 -21.97 -33.17
CA GLY A 678 -6.88 -20.53 -33.25
C GLY A 678 -7.35 -19.79 -31.99
N ILE A 679 -8.45 -20.24 -31.37
CA ILE A 679 -8.99 -19.70 -30.11
C ILE A 679 -8.69 -20.63 -28.93
N THR A 680 -9.07 -21.91 -29.04
CA THR A 680 -8.82 -22.91 -27.99
C THR A 680 -8.38 -24.25 -28.58
N GLY A 681 -7.48 -24.97 -27.92
CA GLY A 681 -7.10 -26.32 -28.32
C GLY A 681 -8.27 -27.29 -28.18
N SER A 682 -8.86 -27.32 -26.99
CA SER A 682 -10.00 -28.21 -26.68
C SER A 682 -11.15 -27.46 -26.02
N CYS A 683 -12.37 -27.88 -26.36
CA CYS A 683 -13.64 -27.33 -25.88
C CYS A 683 -14.54 -28.48 -25.41
N TYR A 684 -14.80 -28.58 -24.11
CA TYR A 684 -15.57 -29.68 -23.51
C TYR A 684 -16.83 -29.18 -22.76
N TYR A 685 -17.77 -30.09 -22.49
CA TYR A 685 -18.86 -29.96 -21.51
C TYR A 685 -19.68 -28.66 -21.64
N ASN A 686 -20.46 -28.49 -22.71
CA ASN A 686 -21.31 -27.31 -22.94
C ASN A 686 -20.57 -25.97 -22.96
N SER A 687 -19.25 -25.98 -23.18
CA SER A 687 -18.50 -24.74 -23.42
C SER A 687 -18.99 -24.04 -24.68
N ILE A 688 -19.04 -22.70 -24.64
CA ILE A 688 -19.54 -21.85 -25.71
C ILE A 688 -18.41 -20.99 -26.24
N ILE A 689 -18.26 -20.96 -27.57
CA ILE A 689 -17.40 -20.01 -28.25
C ILE A 689 -18.26 -19.28 -29.28
N GLU A 690 -18.46 -17.99 -29.07
CA GLU A 690 -19.28 -17.19 -29.96
C GLU A 690 -18.69 -15.82 -30.28
N ASP A 691 -19.00 -15.33 -31.48
CA ASP A 691 -18.55 -14.03 -31.97
C ASP A 691 -17.02 -13.86 -31.92
N CYS A 692 -16.29 -14.95 -32.14
CA CYS A 692 -14.84 -14.98 -32.05
C CYS A 692 -14.16 -15.05 -33.42
N TRP A 693 -12.91 -14.57 -33.47
CA TRP A 693 -12.09 -14.69 -34.67
C TRP A 693 -10.68 -15.18 -34.38
N ALA A 694 -10.13 -16.00 -35.27
CA ALA A 694 -8.73 -16.36 -35.19
C ALA A 694 -8.01 -16.25 -36.52
N ASN A 695 -6.72 -15.89 -36.48
CA ASN A 695 -5.81 -16.13 -37.59
C ASN A 695 -4.85 -17.27 -37.22
N ALA A 696 -5.14 -18.45 -37.77
CA ALA A 696 -4.40 -19.68 -37.50
C ALA A 696 -3.34 -20.00 -38.58
N GLN A 697 -3.01 -19.05 -39.46
CA GLN A 697 -1.97 -19.23 -40.49
C GLN A 697 -0.57 -19.48 -39.90
N GLY A 698 -0.31 -18.95 -38.71
CA GLY A 698 0.94 -19.13 -37.97
C GLY A 698 1.05 -20.45 -37.21
N CYS A 699 0.02 -21.30 -37.26
CA CYS A 699 0.04 -22.60 -36.59
C CYS A 699 0.81 -23.61 -37.45
N SER A 700 1.93 -24.11 -36.94
CA SER A 700 2.79 -25.07 -37.62
C SER A 700 2.92 -26.35 -36.83
N VAL A 701 3.10 -27.47 -37.52
CA VAL A 701 3.09 -28.74 -36.80
C VAL A 701 3.85 -29.92 -37.43
N GLU A 702 4.28 -30.85 -36.56
CA GLU A 702 4.99 -32.10 -36.86
C GLU A 702 4.17 -33.32 -36.39
N GLY A 703 3.81 -34.28 -37.26
CA GLY A 703 3.21 -35.59 -36.88
C GLY A 703 1.73 -35.84 -37.24
N SER A 704 1.05 -36.71 -36.47
CA SER A 704 -0.35 -37.15 -36.66
C SER A 704 -1.34 -36.21 -35.96
N LEU A 705 -1.87 -35.22 -36.68
CA LEU A 705 -2.34 -33.98 -36.06
C LEU A 705 -3.83 -33.66 -36.17
N ARG A 706 -4.30 -32.89 -35.17
CA ARG A 706 -5.62 -32.27 -35.13
C ARG A 706 -5.49 -30.77 -34.99
N THR A 707 -5.53 -30.07 -36.11
CA THR A 707 -5.55 -28.61 -36.15
C THR A 707 -6.94 -28.17 -36.57
N GLY A 708 -7.49 -27.15 -35.90
CA GLY A 708 -8.69 -26.45 -36.34
C GLY A 708 -8.46 -24.94 -36.34
N GLY A 709 -9.13 -24.21 -37.22
CA GLY A 709 -8.94 -22.76 -37.34
C GLY A 709 -9.54 -21.96 -36.18
N ILE A 710 -10.53 -22.52 -35.46
CA ILE A 710 -11.05 -21.94 -34.20
C ILE A 710 -10.76 -22.89 -33.03
N VAL A 711 -11.22 -24.13 -33.14
CA VAL A 711 -11.05 -25.16 -32.10
C VAL A 711 -10.47 -26.42 -32.71
N ALA A 712 -9.54 -27.11 -32.05
CA ALA A 712 -9.12 -28.43 -32.54
C ALA A 712 -10.13 -29.52 -32.14
N ARG A 713 -10.49 -29.64 -30.86
CA ARG A 713 -11.43 -30.67 -30.39
C ARG A 713 -12.68 -30.06 -29.75
N VAL A 714 -13.86 -30.55 -30.14
CA VAL A 714 -15.14 -30.14 -29.56
C VAL A 714 -15.86 -31.37 -29.02
N SER A 715 -16.15 -31.38 -27.71
CA SER A 715 -16.97 -32.41 -27.08
C SER A 715 -18.16 -31.76 -26.37
N ASP A 716 -19.38 -32.00 -26.86
CA ASP A 716 -20.62 -31.46 -26.29
C ASP A 716 -20.62 -29.92 -26.15
N GLY A 717 -19.95 -29.19 -27.06
CA GLY A 717 -19.81 -27.73 -27.02
C GLY A 717 -20.53 -27.00 -28.16
N MET A 718 -20.61 -25.67 -28.08
CA MET A 718 -21.19 -24.81 -29.12
C MET A 718 -20.16 -23.84 -29.69
N ILE A 719 -20.05 -23.79 -31.01
CA ILE A 719 -19.31 -22.77 -31.74
C ILE A 719 -20.29 -22.03 -32.65
N ALA A 720 -20.49 -20.73 -32.41
CA ALA A 720 -21.44 -19.92 -33.16
C ALA A 720 -20.80 -18.62 -33.66
N ASN A 721 -21.16 -18.14 -34.85
CA ASN A 721 -20.71 -16.83 -35.36
C ASN A 721 -19.18 -16.63 -35.33
N CYS A 722 -18.40 -17.70 -35.56
CA CYS A 722 -16.94 -17.66 -35.47
C CYS A 722 -16.27 -17.68 -36.84
N TYR A 723 -15.16 -16.97 -36.95
CA TYR A 723 -14.50 -16.73 -38.24
C TYR A 723 -13.01 -16.98 -38.15
N THR A 724 -12.44 -17.75 -39.07
CA THR A 724 -11.00 -18.02 -39.07
C THR A 724 -10.33 -17.49 -40.33
N LEU A 725 -9.07 -17.10 -40.20
CA LEU A 725 -8.15 -16.95 -41.32
C LEU A 725 -7.13 -18.07 -41.25
N GLY A 726 -7.29 -19.02 -42.17
CA GLY A 726 -6.22 -19.89 -42.60
C GLY A 726 -6.13 -21.18 -41.82
N THR A 727 -6.22 -22.24 -42.60
CA THR A 727 -5.31 -23.38 -42.60
C THR A 727 -5.43 -23.99 -44.00
N GLU A 728 -4.83 -23.40 -45.05
CA GLU A 728 -5.09 -23.78 -46.47
C GLU A 728 -4.98 -25.30 -46.78
N LYS A 729 -4.39 -26.07 -45.86
CA LYS A 729 -4.25 -27.53 -45.87
C LYS A 729 -5.45 -28.31 -45.28
N LEU A 730 -6.40 -27.66 -44.62
CA LEU A 730 -7.56 -28.28 -43.98
C LEU A 730 -8.80 -28.23 -44.89
N SER A 731 -9.65 -29.24 -44.76
CA SER A 731 -10.96 -29.25 -45.40
C SER A 731 -11.85 -28.14 -44.80
N PRO A 732 -12.90 -27.67 -45.50
CA PRO A 732 -13.80 -26.65 -44.97
C PRO A 732 -14.41 -26.99 -43.60
N LYS A 733 -14.70 -28.28 -43.33
CA LYS A 733 -15.19 -28.74 -42.03
C LYS A 733 -14.12 -28.58 -40.93
N ASN A 734 -12.87 -28.93 -41.26
CA ASN A 734 -11.71 -28.83 -40.36
C ASN A 734 -11.22 -27.39 -40.15
N ALA A 735 -11.62 -26.45 -41.01
CA ALA A 735 -11.28 -25.05 -40.84
C ALA A 735 -11.92 -24.44 -39.59
N ILE A 736 -13.07 -24.93 -39.13
CA ILE A 736 -13.67 -24.49 -37.86
C ILE A 736 -13.30 -25.44 -36.72
N ALA A 737 -13.56 -26.75 -36.88
CA ALA A 737 -13.23 -27.77 -35.90
C ALA A 737 -12.88 -29.12 -36.52
N PHE A 738 -12.03 -29.92 -35.86
CA PHE A 738 -11.60 -31.20 -36.41
C PHE A 738 -12.74 -32.22 -36.51
N ALA A 739 -12.98 -32.74 -37.72
CA ALA A 739 -14.19 -33.46 -38.08
C ALA A 739 -14.45 -34.78 -37.35
N ASP A 740 -13.41 -35.51 -36.92
CA ASP A 740 -13.56 -36.84 -36.34
C ASP A 740 -13.95 -36.81 -34.86
N TRP A 741 -13.69 -35.69 -34.18
CA TRP A 741 -13.94 -35.48 -32.75
C TRP A 741 -14.74 -34.20 -32.53
N ASN A 742 -15.84 -34.11 -33.27
CA ASN A 742 -16.85 -33.09 -33.09
C ASN A 742 -18.22 -33.77 -32.95
N ASP A 743 -18.68 -33.87 -31.72
CA ASP A 743 -20.06 -34.23 -31.36
C ASP A 743 -20.86 -33.00 -30.87
N GLY A 744 -20.28 -31.80 -30.94
CA GLY A 744 -20.91 -30.53 -30.60
C GLY A 744 -21.62 -29.85 -31.77
N THR A 745 -22.04 -28.61 -31.55
CA THR A 745 -22.79 -27.80 -32.53
C THR A 745 -21.93 -26.70 -33.13
N ILE A 746 -21.99 -26.55 -34.46
CA ILE A 746 -21.33 -25.45 -35.18
C ILE A 746 -22.37 -24.75 -36.05
N SER A 747 -22.52 -23.44 -35.87
CA SER A 747 -23.49 -22.62 -36.61
C SER A 747 -22.87 -21.28 -37.03
N SER A 748 -23.26 -20.77 -38.20
CA SER A 748 -22.87 -19.43 -38.67
C SER A 748 -21.35 -19.15 -38.64
N CYS A 749 -20.53 -20.16 -38.88
CA CYS A 749 -19.07 -20.04 -38.88
C CYS A 749 -18.49 -20.09 -40.30
N ALA A 750 -17.40 -19.37 -40.55
CA ALA A 750 -16.76 -19.36 -41.88
C ALA A 750 -15.22 -19.28 -41.84
N ASP A 751 -14.58 -19.90 -42.83
CA ASP A 751 -13.15 -19.73 -43.12
C ASP A 751 -12.95 -18.68 -44.22
N LEU A 752 -12.31 -17.58 -43.86
CA LEU A 752 -12.00 -16.46 -44.74
C LEU A 752 -10.70 -16.68 -45.54
N GLY A 753 -9.99 -17.78 -45.32
CA GLY A 753 -8.74 -18.12 -46.02
C GLY A 753 -8.91 -18.17 -47.55
N ARG A 754 -10.11 -18.52 -48.02
CA ARG A 754 -10.44 -18.61 -49.45
C ARG A 754 -10.99 -17.30 -50.05
N ALA A 755 -11.34 -16.33 -49.22
CA ALA A 755 -11.78 -15.01 -49.68
C ALA A 755 -10.57 -14.21 -50.21
N SER A 756 -10.76 -13.37 -51.22
CA SER A 756 -9.74 -12.43 -51.70
C SER A 756 -9.37 -11.42 -50.62
N GLN A 757 -8.20 -10.77 -50.74
CA GLN A 757 -7.79 -9.71 -49.81
C GLN A 757 -8.82 -8.57 -49.74
N SER A 758 -9.51 -8.26 -50.85
CA SER A 758 -10.54 -7.24 -50.89
C SER A 758 -11.78 -7.64 -50.08
N GLU A 759 -12.26 -8.88 -50.27
CA GLU A 759 -13.40 -9.44 -49.52
C GLU A 759 -13.08 -9.55 -48.03
N ARG A 760 -11.87 -9.98 -47.67
CA ARG A 760 -11.41 -9.98 -46.26
C ARG A 760 -11.38 -8.59 -45.66
N ASN A 761 -10.81 -7.61 -46.37
CA ASN A 761 -10.77 -6.23 -45.90
C ASN A 761 -12.18 -5.63 -45.76
N GLN A 762 -13.11 -6.00 -46.63
CA GLN A 762 -14.51 -5.60 -46.53
C GLN A 762 -15.20 -6.25 -45.32
N PHE A 763 -14.99 -7.54 -45.11
CA PHE A 763 -15.46 -8.30 -43.95
C PHE A 763 -14.95 -7.69 -42.63
N TYR A 764 -13.65 -7.41 -42.53
CA TYR A 764 -13.06 -6.79 -41.34
C TYR A 764 -13.67 -5.43 -41.04
N ARG A 765 -13.87 -4.58 -42.06
CA ARG A 765 -14.57 -3.29 -41.91
C ARG A 765 -16.02 -3.47 -41.48
N SER A 766 -16.74 -4.46 -42.02
CA SER A 766 -18.16 -4.68 -41.69
C SER A 766 -18.38 -5.15 -40.27
N CYS A 767 -17.40 -5.84 -39.68
CA CYS A 767 -17.45 -6.26 -38.28
C CYS A 767 -16.89 -5.22 -37.30
N GLY A 768 -16.43 -4.05 -37.80
CA GLY A 768 -15.76 -3.02 -37.00
C GLY A 768 -14.31 -3.30 -36.62
N TRP A 769 -13.62 -4.24 -37.28
CA TRP A 769 -12.24 -4.65 -36.96
C TRP A 769 -11.24 -3.78 -37.72
N ASP A 770 -10.40 -3.06 -36.98
CA ASP A 770 -9.25 -2.34 -37.54
C ASP A 770 -7.94 -2.98 -37.08
N PHE A 771 -7.44 -3.94 -37.87
CA PHE A 771 -6.17 -4.61 -37.61
C PHE A 771 -4.93 -3.70 -37.79
N SER A 772 -5.08 -2.48 -38.32
CA SER A 772 -3.96 -1.53 -38.41
C SER A 772 -3.59 -0.90 -37.05
N LYS A 773 -4.44 -1.08 -36.03
CA LYS A 773 -4.29 -0.54 -34.68
C LYS A 773 -3.93 -1.59 -33.61
N ILE A 774 -3.52 -2.81 -33.98
CA ILE A 774 -3.19 -3.89 -33.02
C ILE A 774 -2.04 -3.52 -32.06
N TRP A 775 -1.37 -2.39 -32.26
CA TRP A 775 -0.39 -1.89 -31.31
C TRP A 775 -0.33 -0.37 -31.36
N ASP A 776 -1.04 0.30 -30.47
CA ASP A 776 -0.59 1.60 -29.97
C ASP A 776 -0.17 1.42 -28.51
N LYS A 777 1.08 1.80 -28.19
CA LYS A 777 1.57 1.92 -26.80
C LYS A 777 0.70 2.87 -25.96
N ASN A 778 -0.22 3.61 -26.58
CA ASN A 778 -1.17 4.53 -25.95
C ASN A 778 -2.55 3.91 -25.57
N GLN A 779 -2.62 2.61 -25.22
CA GLN A 779 -3.75 2.00 -24.49
C GLN A 779 -5.15 2.01 -25.17
N THR A 780 -5.26 2.09 -26.50
CA THR A 780 -6.58 2.03 -27.17
C THR A 780 -6.94 0.61 -27.61
N TYR A 781 -7.84 -0.04 -26.87
CA TYR A 781 -8.30 -1.40 -27.12
C TYR A 781 -9.24 -1.47 -28.34
N PRO A 782 -9.09 -2.47 -29.24
CA PRO A 782 -10.10 -2.73 -30.25
C PRO A 782 -11.37 -3.25 -29.57
N THR A 783 -12.50 -2.59 -29.83
CA THR A 783 -13.84 -3.06 -29.47
C THR A 783 -14.51 -3.61 -30.72
N LEU A 784 -14.99 -4.84 -30.63
CA LEU A 784 -15.84 -5.48 -31.62
C LEU A 784 -17.17 -4.69 -31.72
N ARG A 785 -17.50 -4.15 -32.89
CA ARG A 785 -18.81 -3.53 -33.17
C ARG A 785 -19.56 -4.36 -34.22
N ASP A 786 -20.56 -5.11 -33.76
CA ASP A 786 -21.60 -5.81 -34.53
C ASP A 786 -21.14 -6.73 -35.67
N CYS A 787 -21.08 -8.03 -35.39
CA CYS A 787 -20.86 -9.11 -36.36
C CYS A 787 -22.09 -9.46 -37.22
N ASP A 788 -23.26 -8.85 -36.98
CA ASP A 788 -24.51 -9.19 -37.70
C ASP A 788 -24.47 -8.85 -39.21
N THR A 789 -23.67 -7.86 -39.60
CA THR A 789 -23.52 -7.48 -41.02
C THR A 789 -22.68 -8.49 -41.81
N ALA A 790 -21.76 -9.20 -41.15
CA ALA A 790 -20.89 -10.20 -41.76
C ALA A 790 -21.62 -11.50 -42.11
N ASN A 791 -22.58 -11.91 -41.27
CA ASN A 791 -23.45 -13.05 -41.53
C ASN A 791 -24.26 -12.89 -42.83
N GLN A 792 -24.64 -11.65 -43.19
CA GLN A 792 -25.37 -11.39 -44.44
C GLN A 792 -24.47 -11.45 -45.69
N LEU A 793 -23.18 -11.13 -45.57
CA LEU A 793 -22.23 -11.19 -46.68
C LEU A 793 -21.71 -12.62 -46.92
N ALA A 794 -21.50 -13.41 -45.87
CA ALA A 794 -21.11 -14.81 -45.98
C ALA A 794 -22.23 -15.71 -46.51
N ALA A 795 -23.51 -15.36 -46.28
CA ALA A 795 -24.65 -16.06 -46.85
C ALA A 795 -24.89 -15.75 -48.36
N GLN A 796 -24.17 -14.77 -48.91
CA GLN A 796 -24.28 -14.34 -50.32
C GLN A 796 -23.11 -14.82 -51.20
N SER A 797 -22.04 -15.36 -50.62
CA SER A 797 -20.89 -15.98 -51.29
C SER A 797 -20.98 -17.50 -51.24
#